data_AF-A0A2W2NEJ6-F1
#
_entry.id   AF-A0A2W2NEJ6-F1
#
_cell.length_a   1.000
_cell.length_b   1.000
_cell.length_c   1.000
_cell.angle_alpha   90.00
_cell.angle_beta   90.00
_cell.angle_gamma   90.00
#
_symmetry.space_group_name_H-M   'P 1'
#
loop_
_entity.id
_entity.type
_entity.pdbx_description
1 polymer ?
#
loop_
_entity_poly.entity_id
_entity_poly.type
_entity_poly.pdbx_seq_one_letter_code
_entity_poly.pdbx_strand_id
1 'polypeptide(L)'
;MGRFRRSGDIRPTLVSVLEAEAPSAAGAAPSVAGAGALLSPRYVLTCAHVVNHALGRQQMDIEPPTRSARLEVMVRQGSVRHRSTARLVVWVPPRRSPGNNWGEGDLAVLELDKAAAPPMRAVAWQDMTERLRVRAWHGGGDTGTFADTTIKAADAWYYYADADLRGASIQHGYSGGPLFREDDLTVAVGLVTNHVINETPLSDRQVVRRTLTVPWQRIRDELVRADAHDVLDACLPAPFTDTGNVPDGAVDLLLQLFDRTEQLEYQANRLAKKLGLHMTTEEPDTAVLPLEEELAVLLFTEGRALPTLAELLTEVVGEERRKTLDRLVALGRTEKGVRLLSVGEHQRLLALLTPVNAAHPRLLCQATRHVLQLAHRLPEWIYDGTMPEARLAAAVDDLDQDNADTMPPLLRLAVFLSAAVTDRAIRNELDAWCDDVGRRLGRDRSLLMDCRAQASSWVKSRRRSLTRIVVDLSRNDAGCERYTCHIWRVREGRAPEEAGISAGPYTPEEIGREIHGLAGEHGNGGDEAAPWIDVVVGREHLDVPVDGWTASTLLDELAALGISSSAVEDSPLVLGAQYQMALRLREYHRETEKENDRRYMLARRWAAGRTGPLVIKEDIDPRVLLRAMTDEYSDASWAVLHGGPERREYVLALCLFHGVPVVLWDREAAHAEHAQRLDDIVGGVALSDLPEAVRSFREDVYYGARTVAARPAMVWDDPGMALPTPPDYGDPPDALTNSGRMAAR
;
A
#
# COMPACT_ATOMS: atom_id res chain seq x y z
N MET A 1 14.49 27.80 11.72
CA MET A 1 14.36 27.45 13.15
C MET A 1 15.69 27.56 13.86
N GLY A 2 15.69 27.98 15.14
CA GLY A 2 16.87 28.06 16.00
C GLY A 2 16.72 27.37 17.37
N ARG A 3 15.49 27.22 17.90
CA ARG A 3 15.21 26.67 19.24
C ARG A 3 14.95 25.17 19.24
N PHE A 4 14.31 24.60 18.22
CA PHE A 4 14.06 23.15 18.15
C PHE A 4 15.20 22.43 17.43
N ARG A 5 15.88 21.51 18.12
CA ARG A 5 17.03 20.76 17.58
C ARG A 5 16.87 19.26 17.80
N ARG A 6 17.33 18.41 16.87
CA ARG A 6 17.40 16.95 17.11
C ARG A 6 18.52 16.65 18.10
N SER A 7 18.27 15.75 19.07
CA SER A 7 19.24 15.40 20.12
C SER A 7 20.61 15.03 19.53
N GLY A 8 21.70 15.58 20.10
CA GLY A 8 23.06 15.52 19.57
C GLY A 8 23.77 14.16 19.64
N ASP A 9 23.12 13.08 20.05
CA ASP A 9 23.72 11.73 20.11
C ASP A 9 23.66 10.98 18.77
N ILE A 10 23.40 11.71 17.69
CA ILE A 10 23.24 11.13 16.38
C ILE A 10 24.58 11.11 15.65
N ARG A 11 25.12 9.90 15.49
CA ARG A 11 26.23 9.65 14.58
C ARG A 11 25.76 9.78 13.11
N PRO A 12 26.43 10.57 12.27
CA PRO A 12 26.07 10.71 10.87
C PRO A 12 26.23 9.38 10.13
N THR A 13 25.45 9.21 9.05
CA THR A 13 25.64 8.09 8.13
C THR A 13 26.82 8.40 7.22
N LEU A 14 27.86 7.58 7.27
CA LEU A 14 29.09 7.75 6.50
C LEU A 14 29.12 6.74 5.36
N VAL A 15 29.37 7.21 4.13
CA VAL A 15 29.49 6.36 2.96
C VAL A 15 30.93 6.41 2.43
N SER A 16 31.52 5.24 2.19
CA SER A 16 32.79 5.09 1.45
C SER A 16 32.51 4.59 0.06
N VAL A 17 33.18 5.18 -0.93
CA VAL A 17 33.39 4.56 -2.24
C VAL A 17 34.77 3.93 -2.23
N LEU A 18 34.83 2.61 -2.41
CA LEU A 18 36.08 1.85 -2.29
C LEU A 18 36.80 1.75 -3.64
N GLU A 19 38.12 1.70 -3.61
CA GLU A 19 38.94 1.40 -4.79
C GLU A 19 38.74 -0.05 -5.22
N ALA A 20 38.75 -0.31 -6.54
CA ALA A 20 38.86 -1.67 -7.06
C ALA A 20 40.15 -2.31 -6.53
N GLU A 21 40.04 -3.48 -5.88
CA GLU A 21 41.17 -4.14 -5.20
C GLU A 21 42.43 -4.23 -6.10
N ALA A 22 43.48 -3.50 -5.74
CA ALA A 22 44.83 -3.97 -6.03
C ALA A 22 45.12 -5.15 -5.09
N PRO A 23 45.81 -6.22 -5.54
CA PRO A 23 46.12 -7.36 -4.69
C PRO A 23 47.06 -6.93 -3.57
N SER A 24 46.50 -6.60 -2.40
CA SER A 24 47.28 -6.29 -1.20
C SER A 24 47.15 -7.44 -0.20
N ALA A 25 48.25 -7.64 0.56
CA ALA A 25 48.43 -8.74 1.48
C ALA A 25 47.24 -8.88 2.45
N ALA A 26 46.85 -10.13 2.71
CA ALA A 26 45.77 -10.48 3.64
C ALA A 26 45.89 -9.72 4.97
N GLY A 27 44.98 -8.78 5.21
CA GLY A 27 44.88 -8.01 6.46
C GLY A 27 44.88 -6.48 6.35
N ALA A 28 45.10 -5.89 5.17
CA ALA A 28 44.99 -4.43 4.99
C ALA A 28 43.51 -3.98 4.93
N ALA A 29 43.20 -2.82 5.53
CA ALA A 29 41.88 -2.19 5.39
C ALA A 29 41.65 -1.79 3.92
N PRO A 30 40.41 -1.89 3.39
CA PRO A 30 40.13 -1.52 2.01
C PRO A 30 40.46 -0.05 1.76
N SER A 31 41.20 0.23 0.68
CA SER A 31 41.54 1.58 0.25
C SER A 31 40.29 2.33 -0.20
N VAL A 32 40.20 3.61 0.15
CA VAL A 32 39.01 4.44 -0.06
C VAL A 32 39.29 5.47 -1.15
N ALA A 33 38.52 5.41 -2.23
CA ALA A 33 38.64 6.35 -3.34
C ALA A 33 38.08 7.73 -2.98
N GLY A 34 37.07 7.76 -2.10
CA GLY A 34 36.40 8.96 -1.62
C GLY A 34 35.19 8.64 -0.74
N ALA A 35 34.44 9.68 -0.41
CA ALA A 35 33.23 9.61 0.40
C ALA A 35 31.96 9.77 -0.45
N GLY A 36 30.81 9.56 0.17
CA GLY A 36 29.49 9.74 -0.44
C GLY A 36 28.45 10.21 0.58
N ALA A 37 27.33 10.71 0.08
CA ALA A 37 26.13 11.01 0.86
C ALA A 37 25.01 10.03 0.49
N LEU A 38 24.43 9.36 1.49
CA LEU A 38 23.26 8.51 1.28
C LEU A 38 22.03 9.40 1.06
N LEU A 39 21.49 9.44 -0.16
CA LEU A 39 20.32 10.24 -0.53
C LEU A 39 19.00 9.58 -0.12
N SER A 40 18.95 8.26 -0.26
CA SER A 40 17.84 7.39 0.12
C SER A 40 18.39 6.01 0.47
N PRO A 41 17.60 5.03 0.96
CA PRO A 41 18.10 3.68 1.18
C PRO A 41 18.74 3.00 -0.05
N ARG A 42 18.49 3.50 -1.28
CA ARG A 42 19.05 2.95 -2.52
C ARG A 42 20.03 3.86 -3.25
N TYR A 43 20.03 5.17 -3.03
CA TYR A 43 20.85 6.10 -3.81
C TYR A 43 21.97 6.74 -2.99
N VAL A 44 23.15 6.82 -3.59
CA VAL A 44 24.34 7.49 -3.04
C VAL A 44 24.79 8.58 -4.00
N LEU A 45 25.00 9.78 -3.49
CA LEU A 45 25.59 10.90 -4.20
C LEU A 45 27.08 11.00 -3.87
N THR A 46 27.92 11.22 -4.88
CA THR A 46 29.37 11.46 -4.72
C THR A 46 29.88 12.35 -5.86
N CYS A 47 31.18 12.62 -5.89
CA CYS A 47 31.82 13.31 -7.01
C CYS A 47 32.10 12.33 -8.17
N ALA A 48 31.97 12.80 -9.40
CA ALA A 48 32.29 12.01 -10.60
C ALA A 48 33.77 11.56 -10.59
N HIS A 49 34.66 12.41 -10.10
CA HIS A 49 36.07 12.09 -10.01
C HIS A 49 36.38 10.99 -8.97
N VAL A 50 35.55 10.83 -7.94
CA VAL A 50 35.68 9.73 -6.96
C VAL A 50 35.34 8.41 -7.64
N VAL A 51 34.31 8.40 -8.50
CA VAL A 51 33.97 7.23 -9.32
C VAL A 51 35.10 6.90 -10.30
N ASN A 52 35.69 7.91 -10.95
CA ASN A 52 36.86 7.71 -11.80
C ASN A 52 38.02 7.09 -11.01
N HIS A 53 38.34 7.63 -9.84
CA HIS A 53 39.40 7.11 -8.98
C HIS A 53 39.14 5.66 -8.54
N ALA A 54 37.91 5.36 -8.11
CA ALA A 54 37.51 4.02 -7.70
C ALA A 54 37.65 2.97 -8.82
N LEU A 55 37.47 3.38 -10.07
CA LEU A 55 37.61 2.55 -11.26
C LEU A 55 39.02 2.59 -11.87
N GLY A 56 39.99 3.27 -11.24
CA GLY A 56 41.36 3.42 -11.75
C GLY A 56 41.47 4.28 -13.01
N ARG A 57 40.49 5.16 -13.27
CA ARG A 57 40.48 6.11 -14.40
C ARG A 57 41.15 7.43 -14.03
N GLN A 58 41.46 8.24 -15.04
CA GLN A 58 41.94 9.60 -14.81
C GLN A 58 40.86 10.45 -14.12
N GLN A 59 41.26 11.21 -13.10
CA GLN A 59 40.33 11.94 -12.22
C GLN A 59 39.34 12.84 -12.99
N MET A 60 39.83 13.54 -14.01
CA MET A 60 39.07 14.52 -14.80
C MET A 60 38.53 13.94 -16.13
N ASP A 61 38.41 12.62 -16.23
CA ASP A 61 37.82 11.98 -17.40
C ASP A 61 36.33 12.32 -17.50
N ILE A 62 35.92 12.82 -18.66
CA ILE A 62 34.55 13.30 -18.93
C ILE A 62 33.64 12.17 -19.40
N GLU A 63 34.20 11.11 -19.98
CA GLU A 63 33.42 10.02 -20.55
C GLU A 63 32.82 9.15 -19.43
N PRO A 64 31.50 8.90 -19.43
CA PRO A 64 30.89 8.11 -18.38
C PRO A 64 31.48 6.70 -18.31
N PRO A 65 31.63 6.12 -17.11
CA PRO A 65 31.91 4.71 -16.93
C PRO A 65 30.92 3.81 -17.68
N THR A 66 31.39 2.64 -18.14
CA THR A 66 30.54 1.63 -18.78
C THR A 66 29.41 1.22 -17.85
N ARG A 67 28.18 1.03 -18.37
CA ARG A 67 27.00 0.63 -17.56
C ARG A 67 27.17 -0.70 -16.80
N SER A 68 28.10 -1.55 -17.25
CA SER A 68 28.47 -2.81 -16.58
C SER A 68 29.43 -2.64 -15.41
N ALA A 69 30.07 -1.46 -15.25
CA ALA A 69 30.96 -1.20 -14.12
C ALA A 69 30.19 -1.31 -12.80
N ARG A 70 30.84 -1.87 -11.79
CA ARG A 70 30.32 -1.98 -10.43
C ARG A 70 31.28 -1.32 -9.47
N LEU A 71 30.75 -0.53 -8.56
CA LEU A 71 31.49 0.11 -7.49
C LEU A 71 31.18 -0.57 -6.16
N GLU A 72 32.21 -0.74 -5.35
CA GLU A 72 32.08 -1.23 -3.98
C GLU A 72 31.77 -0.04 -3.06
N VAL A 73 30.65 -0.12 -2.35
CA VAL A 73 30.17 0.94 -1.44
C VAL A 73 30.01 0.37 -0.04
N MET A 74 30.50 1.12 0.95
CA MET A 74 30.34 0.80 2.37
C MET A 74 29.58 1.91 3.08
N VAL A 75 28.39 1.61 3.58
CA VAL A 75 27.56 2.53 4.39
C VAL A 75 27.74 2.18 5.87
N ARG A 76 27.96 3.18 6.72
CA ARG A 76 28.16 3.02 8.17
C ARG A 76 27.27 3.97 8.95
N GLN A 77 26.66 3.47 10.01
CA GLN A 77 25.92 4.28 10.98
C GLN A 77 26.17 3.71 12.38
N GLY A 78 26.90 4.45 13.21
CA GLY A 78 27.36 3.93 14.50
C GLY A 78 28.24 2.68 14.36
N SER A 79 27.85 1.58 15.01
CA SER A 79 28.51 0.28 14.90
C SER A 79 28.06 -0.54 13.68
N VAL A 80 26.96 -0.15 13.04
CA VAL A 80 26.37 -0.89 11.92
C VAL A 80 27.11 -0.59 10.63
N ARG A 81 27.38 -1.63 9.84
CA ARG A 81 28.07 -1.55 8.54
C ARG A 81 27.29 -2.34 7.50
N HIS A 82 27.12 -1.76 6.31
CA HIS A 82 26.47 -2.39 5.18
C HIS A 82 27.36 -2.24 3.93
N ARG A 83 27.81 -3.38 3.40
CA ARG A 83 28.59 -3.44 2.16
C ARG A 83 27.66 -3.82 1.01
N SER A 84 27.71 -3.07 -0.09
CA SER A 84 26.89 -3.29 -1.27
C SER A 84 27.67 -2.93 -2.53
N THR A 85 27.34 -3.59 -3.64
CA THR A 85 27.77 -3.16 -4.97
C THR A 85 26.78 -2.12 -5.51
N ALA A 86 27.27 -1.19 -6.32
CA ALA A 86 26.47 -0.12 -6.89
C ALA A 86 26.75 0.08 -8.36
N ARG A 87 25.72 0.55 -9.09
CA ARG A 87 25.81 0.95 -10.49
C ARG A 87 25.63 2.45 -10.64
N LEU A 88 26.31 3.05 -11.62
CA LEU A 88 26.12 4.45 -11.96
C LEU A 88 24.76 4.66 -12.63
N VAL A 89 23.97 5.61 -12.13
CA VAL A 89 22.64 5.97 -12.69
C VAL A 89 22.58 7.40 -13.22
N VAL A 90 23.35 8.34 -12.63
CA VAL A 90 23.46 9.72 -13.11
C VAL A 90 24.93 10.09 -13.19
N TRP A 91 25.35 10.70 -14.30
CA TRP A 91 26.71 11.18 -14.54
C TRP A 91 26.69 12.64 -14.98
N VAL A 92 27.25 13.51 -14.16
CA VAL A 92 27.51 14.91 -14.50
C VAL A 92 29.02 15.10 -14.56
N PRO A 93 29.63 15.16 -15.77
CA PRO A 93 31.07 15.12 -15.90
C PRO A 93 31.74 16.37 -15.32
N PRO A 94 33.00 16.29 -14.89
CA PRO A 94 33.78 17.46 -14.51
C PRO A 94 34.13 18.32 -15.74
N ARG A 95 33.69 19.57 -15.80
CA ARG A 95 33.85 20.50 -16.95
C ARG A 95 34.76 21.67 -16.63
N ARG A 96 35.91 21.81 -17.28
CA ARG A 96 36.82 22.95 -17.03
C ARG A 96 36.19 24.30 -17.44
N SER A 97 36.27 25.32 -16.58
CA SER A 97 35.81 26.68 -16.88
C SER A 97 36.98 27.66 -16.98
N PRO A 98 36.95 28.66 -17.90
CA PRO A 98 38.02 29.63 -18.04
C PRO A 98 38.24 30.43 -16.74
N GLY A 99 39.47 30.44 -16.22
CA GLY A 99 39.81 31.14 -14.97
C GLY A 99 39.65 30.30 -13.69
N ASN A 100 39.13 29.08 -13.79
CA ASN A 100 39.08 28.11 -12.70
C ASN A 100 39.74 26.80 -13.13
N ASN A 101 40.80 26.38 -12.42
CA ASN A 101 41.46 25.10 -12.69
C ASN A 101 40.56 23.90 -12.32
N TRP A 102 39.46 24.13 -11.60
CA TRP A 102 38.52 23.12 -11.13
C TRP A 102 37.19 23.24 -11.89
N GLY A 103 36.67 22.11 -12.34
CA GLY A 103 35.59 22.08 -13.32
C GLY A 103 34.17 22.03 -12.74
N GLU A 104 33.26 22.81 -13.32
CA GLU A 104 31.81 22.73 -13.08
C GLU A 104 31.26 21.31 -13.27
N GLY A 105 30.15 20.98 -12.59
CA GLY A 105 29.64 19.61 -12.56
C GLY A 105 30.37 18.77 -11.51
N ASP A 106 30.95 17.64 -11.91
CA ASP A 106 31.63 16.67 -11.03
C ASP A 106 30.68 15.98 -10.03
N LEU A 107 29.55 15.45 -10.51
CA LEU A 107 28.56 14.75 -9.69
C LEU A 107 28.27 13.37 -10.28
N ALA A 108 28.10 12.39 -9.40
CA ALA A 108 27.65 11.06 -9.78
C ALA A 108 26.63 10.53 -8.76
N VAL A 109 25.58 9.90 -9.25
CA VAL A 109 24.61 9.16 -8.42
C VAL A 109 24.77 7.67 -8.69
N LEU A 110 24.92 6.92 -7.61
CA LEU A 110 25.05 5.47 -7.60
C LEU A 110 23.76 4.86 -7.04
N GLU A 111 23.23 3.83 -7.70
CA GLU A 111 22.17 2.99 -7.14
C GLU A 111 22.80 1.71 -6.55
N LEU A 112 22.49 1.44 -5.29
CA LEU A 112 22.89 0.22 -4.60
C LEU A 112 22.07 -0.98 -5.09
N ASP A 113 22.75 -2.08 -5.41
CA ASP A 113 22.11 -3.32 -5.85
C ASP A 113 21.15 -3.85 -4.77
N LYS A 114 21.51 -3.68 -3.50
CA LYS A 114 20.66 -3.92 -2.32
C LYS A 114 20.54 -2.64 -1.51
N ALA A 115 19.31 -2.32 -1.10
CA ALA A 115 19.06 -1.20 -0.20
C ALA A 115 19.82 -1.37 1.12
N ALA A 116 20.30 -0.26 1.69
CA ALA A 116 21.05 -0.27 2.94
C ALA A 116 20.22 -0.89 4.07
N ALA A 117 20.72 -1.99 4.63
CA ALA A 117 20.06 -2.80 5.66
C ALA A 117 20.98 -3.01 6.88
N PRO A 118 20.48 -2.87 8.14
CA PRO A 118 19.14 -2.37 8.52
C PRO A 118 18.89 -0.95 7.99
N PRO A 119 17.64 -0.44 7.96
CA PRO A 119 17.32 0.87 7.38
C PRO A 119 18.23 1.97 7.92
N MET A 120 19.23 2.37 7.12
CA MET A 120 20.19 3.39 7.49
C MET A 120 19.64 4.75 7.10
N ARG A 121 19.93 5.76 7.93
CA ARG A 121 19.34 7.08 7.73
C ARG A 121 19.99 7.80 6.56
N ALA A 122 19.18 8.25 5.60
CA ALA A 122 19.61 9.17 4.56
C ALA A 122 19.92 10.57 5.12
N VAL A 123 20.72 11.34 4.39
CA VAL A 123 21.05 12.72 4.72
C VAL A 123 19.87 13.62 4.33
N ALA A 124 19.52 14.57 5.20
CA ALA A 124 18.55 15.60 4.88
C ALA A 124 19.28 16.85 4.34
N TRP A 125 18.70 17.56 3.38
CA TRP A 125 19.43 18.62 2.65
C TRP A 125 18.87 20.02 2.82
N GLN A 126 19.75 20.99 3.02
CA GLN A 126 19.45 22.43 3.15
C GLN A 126 20.32 23.25 2.19
N ASP A 127 19.83 24.40 1.74
CA ASP A 127 20.65 25.34 0.96
C ASP A 127 21.84 25.89 1.77
N MET A 128 23.02 25.96 1.14
CA MET A 128 24.25 26.49 1.75
C MET A 128 24.25 28.01 1.74
N THR A 129 24.53 28.61 2.89
CA THR A 129 24.72 30.06 3.05
C THR A 129 26.09 30.37 3.69
N GLU A 130 26.56 31.60 3.50
CA GLU A 130 27.80 32.06 4.14
C GLU A 130 27.67 32.06 5.67
N ARG A 131 28.81 31.92 6.35
CA ARG A 131 28.98 31.85 7.82
C ARG A 131 28.42 30.59 8.48
N LEU A 132 27.83 29.66 7.73
CA LEU A 132 27.45 28.36 8.28
C LEU A 132 28.69 27.60 8.76
N ARG A 133 28.60 27.08 9.99
CA ARG A 133 29.58 26.15 10.55
C ARG A 133 29.20 24.74 10.17
N VAL A 134 30.14 24.01 9.58
CA VAL A 134 29.90 22.70 9.00
C VAL A 134 31.01 21.73 9.36
N ARG A 135 30.69 20.44 9.36
CA ARG A 135 31.59 19.33 9.66
C ARG A 135 31.57 18.30 8.53
N ALA A 136 32.76 17.87 8.11
CA ALA A 136 32.94 16.79 7.14
C ALA A 136 33.68 15.61 7.77
N TRP A 137 33.45 14.39 7.28
CA TRP A 137 34.16 13.18 7.69
C TRP A 137 34.95 12.56 6.54
N HIS A 138 36.07 11.95 6.87
CA HIS A 138 36.85 11.18 5.92
C HIS A 138 36.09 9.90 5.51
N GLY A 139 36.17 9.54 4.23
CA GLY A 139 35.54 8.34 3.66
C GLY A 139 36.02 7.03 4.30
N GLY A 140 37.11 7.03 5.07
CA GLY A 140 37.58 5.88 5.85
C GLY A 140 36.58 5.38 6.90
N GLY A 141 35.65 6.23 7.33
CA GLY A 141 34.57 5.86 8.25
C GLY A 141 34.96 5.77 9.72
N ASP A 142 36.16 6.26 10.10
CA ASP A 142 36.53 6.46 11.50
C ASP A 142 35.85 7.73 12.03
N THR A 143 35.08 7.58 13.11
CA THR A 143 34.34 8.68 13.74
C THR A 143 35.24 9.81 14.24
N GLY A 144 36.53 9.55 14.52
CA GLY A 144 37.50 10.56 14.93
C GLY A 144 38.11 11.38 13.78
N THR A 145 37.82 11.02 12.52
CA THR A 145 38.43 11.65 11.32
C THR A 145 37.53 12.74 10.72
N PHE A 146 37.06 13.67 11.56
CA PHE A 146 36.23 14.80 11.12
C PHE A 146 37.02 16.11 11.07
N ALA A 147 36.58 17.02 10.20
CA ALA A 147 37.11 18.37 10.07
C ALA A 147 35.98 19.40 10.17
N ASP A 148 36.15 20.38 11.05
CA ASP A 148 35.24 21.53 11.21
C ASP A 148 35.71 22.69 10.33
N THR A 149 34.75 23.33 9.66
CA THR A 149 35.02 24.46 8.77
C THR A 149 33.85 25.44 8.78
N THR A 150 34.09 26.66 8.33
CA THR A 150 33.05 27.68 8.16
C THR A 150 32.98 28.11 6.71
N ILE A 151 31.78 28.16 6.15
CA ILE A 151 31.54 28.71 4.81
C ILE A 151 31.86 30.21 4.83
N LYS A 152 32.81 30.67 4.03
CA LYS A 152 33.30 32.05 4.05
C LYS A 152 32.81 32.92 2.91
N ALA A 153 32.80 32.38 1.70
CA ALA A 153 32.47 33.14 0.50
C ALA A 153 31.79 32.24 -0.52
N ALA A 154 30.72 32.74 -1.13
CA ALA A 154 30.12 32.15 -2.31
C ALA A 154 30.84 32.61 -3.59
N ASP A 155 31.07 31.69 -4.52
CA ASP A 155 31.46 31.97 -5.91
C ASP A 155 30.38 31.44 -6.87
N ALA A 156 30.55 31.60 -8.18
CA ALA A 156 29.56 31.25 -9.20
C ALA A 156 29.10 29.76 -9.10
N TRP A 157 30.06 28.86 -8.87
CA TRP A 157 29.82 27.41 -8.79
C TRP A 157 30.14 26.80 -7.41
N TYR A 158 31.26 27.20 -6.81
CA TYR A 158 31.75 26.66 -5.54
C TYR A 158 31.56 27.64 -4.40
N TYR A 159 31.53 27.12 -3.17
CA TYR A 159 31.65 27.91 -1.97
C TYR A 159 33.01 27.61 -1.33
N TYR A 160 33.64 28.64 -0.77
CA TYR A 160 34.91 28.49 -0.04
C TYR A 160 34.62 28.23 1.42
N ALA A 161 35.18 27.14 1.96
CA ALA A 161 35.14 26.81 3.37
C ALA A 161 36.54 26.89 3.96
N ASP A 162 36.70 27.71 5.01
CA ASP A 162 38.00 27.89 5.69
C ASP A 162 37.94 27.17 7.05
N ALA A 163 38.91 26.29 7.30
CA ALA A 163 39.07 25.58 8.57
C ALA A 163 40.13 26.25 9.46
N ASP A 164 39.99 26.08 10.78
CA ASP A 164 40.99 26.52 11.74
C ASP A 164 42.32 25.77 11.55
N LEU A 165 43.43 26.43 11.90
CA LEU A 165 44.77 25.84 11.85
C LEU A 165 44.99 24.71 12.87
N ARG A 166 44.06 24.53 13.82
CA ARG A 166 44.07 23.47 14.83
C ARG A 166 42.99 22.45 14.48
N GLY A 167 43.30 21.15 14.63
CA GLY A 167 42.38 20.05 14.25
C GLY A 167 42.75 19.38 12.92
N ALA A 168 41.92 18.42 12.49
CA ALA A 168 42.12 17.74 11.21
C ALA A 168 41.85 18.68 10.02
N SER A 169 42.50 18.42 8.89
CA SER A 169 42.28 19.15 7.64
C SER A 169 41.57 18.26 6.62
N ILE A 170 40.67 18.84 5.84
CA ILE A 170 40.07 18.18 4.69
C ILE A 170 41.20 17.87 3.68
N GLN A 171 41.37 16.58 3.36
CA GLN A 171 42.38 16.06 2.44
C GLN A 171 41.73 15.05 1.46
N HIS A 172 42.56 14.34 0.70
CA HIS A 172 42.10 13.20 -0.10
C HIS A 172 41.26 12.23 0.75
N GLY A 173 40.21 11.67 0.17
CA GLY A 173 39.26 10.77 0.85
C GLY A 173 38.06 11.46 1.51
N TYR A 174 38.03 12.80 1.64
CA TYR A 174 36.83 13.54 2.03
C TYR A 174 35.91 13.89 0.84
N SER A 175 36.48 13.96 -0.37
CA SER A 175 35.78 14.31 -1.60
C SER A 175 34.56 13.42 -1.84
N GLY A 176 33.46 14.02 -2.30
CA GLY A 176 32.15 13.37 -2.46
C GLY A 176 31.37 13.22 -1.14
N GLY A 177 31.96 13.55 0.01
CA GLY A 177 31.31 13.47 1.31
C GLY A 177 30.42 14.68 1.61
N PRO A 178 29.32 14.50 2.38
CA PRO A 178 28.44 15.58 2.80
C PRO A 178 29.10 16.54 3.80
N LEU A 179 28.76 17.83 3.69
CA LEU A 179 29.06 18.87 4.67
C LEU A 179 27.86 19.02 5.61
N PHE A 180 27.95 18.40 6.78
CA PHE A 180 26.90 18.47 7.78
C PHE A 180 26.92 19.80 8.51
N ARG A 181 25.78 20.32 8.95
CA ARG A 181 25.76 21.45 9.88
C ARG A 181 26.37 21.03 11.22
N GLU A 182 27.21 21.86 11.81
CA GLU A 182 27.86 21.56 13.09
C GLU A 182 26.82 21.36 14.22
N ASP A 183 25.71 22.11 14.17
CA ASP A 183 24.62 22.08 15.15
C ASP A 183 23.56 21.00 14.87
N ASP A 184 23.55 20.40 13.67
CA ASP A 184 22.67 19.29 13.30
C ASP A 184 23.36 18.35 12.29
N LEU A 185 23.97 17.28 12.81
CA LEU A 185 24.66 16.25 12.02
C LEU A 185 23.72 15.37 11.18
N THR A 186 22.43 15.68 11.14
CA THR A 186 21.44 15.04 10.27
C THR A 186 21.20 15.81 8.98
N VAL A 187 21.60 17.09 8.94
CA VAL A 187 21.39 18.01 7.84
C VAL A 187 22.72 18.32 7.16
N ALA A 188 22.80 18.09 5.85
CA ALA A 188 23.92 18.54 5.02
C ALA A 188 23.53 19.73 4.15
N VAL A 189 24.52 20.56 3.86
CA VAL A 189 24.34 21.78 3.05
C VAL A 189 25.03 21.70 1.69
N GLY A 190 25.78 20.63 1.43
CA GLY A 190 26.52 20.44 0.19
C GLY A 190 27.53 19.30 0.27
N LEU A 191 28.44 19.26 -0.70
CA LEU A 191 29.50 18.25 -0.78
C LEU A 191 30.89 18.87 -0.69
N VAL A 192 31.82 18.11 -0.12
CA VAL A 192 33.26 18.35 -0.26
C VAL A 192 33.68 17.93 -1.66
N THR A 193 34.42 18.77 -2.38
CA THR A 193 34.96 18.40 -3.71
C THR A 193 36.46 18.27 -3.68
N ASN A 194 37.18 19.35 -3.32
CA ASN A 194 38.63 19.33 -3.26
C ASN A 194 39.16 20.37 -2.28
N HIS A 195 40.43 20.23 -1.91
CA HIS A 195 41.18 21.20 -1.13
C HIS A 195 41.98 22.12 -2.07
N VAL A 196 42.07 23.41 -1.75
CA VAL A 196 42.86 24.36 -2.54
C VAL A 196 44.30 24.35 -2.02
N ILE A 197 45.23 23.84 -2.83
CA ILE A 197 46.66 24.09 -2.63
C ILE A 197 47.00 25.36 -3.41
N ASN A 198 47.36 26.44 -2.73
CA ASN A 198 47.88 27.63 -3.42
C ASN A 198 49.26 27.30 -4.00
N GLU A 199 49.40 27.33 -5.33
CA GLU A 199 50.67 27.08 -6.03
C GLU A 199 51.67 28.26 -5.87
N THR A 200 51.19 29.43 -5.47
CA THR A 200 52.03 30.58 -5.10
C THR A 200 52.33 30.59 -3.59
N PRO A 201 53.59 30.87 -3.16
CA PRO A 201 53.93 30.91 -1.75
C PRO A 201 53.14 32.01 -1.04
N LEU A 202 52.24 31.60 -0.15
CA LEU A 202 51.64 32.49 0.83
C LEU A 202 52.70 32.83 1.89
N SER A 203 52.72 34.06 2.38
CA SER A 203 53.61 34.41 3.50
C SER A 203 53.27 33.59 4.76
N ASP A 204 54.22 33.40 5.68
CA ASP A 204 54.03 32.64 6.94
C ASP A 204 52.84 33.12 7.81
N ARG A 205 52.26 34.28 7.49
CA ARG A 205 51.07 34.87 8.12
C ARG A 205 49.74 34.57 7.39
N GLN A 206 49.75 33.79 6.31
CA GLN A 206 48.62 33.61 5.38
C GLN A 206 48.25 32.14 5.10
N VAL A 207 48.61 31.19 5.96
CA VAL A 207 48.17 29.80 5.79
C VAL A 207 46.71 29.68 6.22
N VAL A 208 45.80 29.62 5.24
CA VAL A 208 44.38 29.27 5.46
C VAL A 208 44.14 27.89 4.90
N ARG A 209 43.53 26.99 5.69
CA ARG A 209 43.11 25.66 5.23
C ARG A 209 41.80 25.78 4.46
N ARG A 210 41.90 26.18 3.18
CA ARG A 210 40.76 26.45 2.30
C ARG A 210 40.34 25.22 1.50
N THR A 211 39.03 24.96 1.51
CA THR A 211 38.39 23.84 0.80
C THR A 211 37.33 24.37 -0.16
N LEU A 212 37.22 23.74 -1.33
CA LEU A 212 36.13 23.96 -2.28
C LEU A 212 34.96 23.03 -1.97
N THR A 213 33.78 23.62 -1.88
CA THR A 213 32.55 22.89 -1.61
C THR A 213 31.53 23.19 -2.71
N VAL A 214 30.68 22.22 -3.03
CA VAL A 214 29.55 22.45 -3.94
C VAL A 214 28.29 22.55 -3.10
N PRO A 215 27.55 23.66 -3.18
CA PRO A 215 26.38 23.88 -2.34
C PRO A 215 25.18 23.07 -2.85
N TRP A 216 24.31 22.61 -1.93
CA TRP A 216 23.17 21.76 -2.26
C TRP A 216 22.26 22.33 -3.35
N GLN A 217 21.99 23.63 -3.34
CA GLN A 217 21.18 24.28 -4.37
C GLN A 217 21.76 24.07 -5.79
N ARG A 218 23.09 24.06 -5.95
CA ARG A 218 23.73 23.79 -7.25
C ARG A 218 23.68 22.31 -7.63
N ILE A 219 23.82 21.43 -6.66
CA ILE A 219 23.67 19.98 -6.86
C ILE A 219 22.26 19.67 -7.36
N ARG A 220 21.24 20.21 -6.66
CA ARG A 220 19.83 20.08 -7.04
C ARG A 220 19.60 20.55 -8.47
N ASP A 221 20.11 21.73 -8.84
CA ASP A 221 19.94 22.27 -10.19
C ASP A 221 20.56 21.37 -11.29
N GLU A 222 21.74 20.76 -11.05
CA GLU A 222 22.33 19.82 -12.03
C GLU A 222 21.57 18.51 -12.11
N LEU A 223 21.09 17.99 -10.99
CA LEU A 223 20.30 16.75 -10.98
C LEU A 223 18.98 16.94 -11.72
N VAL A 224 18.32 18.09 -11.57
CA VAL A 224 17.16 18.47 -12.39
C VAL A 224 17.54 18.53 -13.88
N ARG A 225 18.66 19.19 -14.21
CA ARG A 225 19.13 19.29 -15.61
C ARG A 225 19.55 17.94 -16.21
N ALA A 226 19.95 16.98 -15.38
CA ALA A 226 20.26 15.60 -15.76
C ALA A 226 19.03 14.67 -15.76
N ASP A 227 17.82 15.23 -15.61
CA ASP A 227 16.54 14.50 -15.57
C ASP A 227 16.45 13.45 -14.45
N ALA A 228 17.08 13.72 -13.31
CA ALA A 228 17.12 12.81 -12.16
C ALA A 228 16.00 13.10 -11.13
N HIS A 229 14.77 13.34 -11.61
CA HIS A 229 13.62 13.69 -10.77
C HIS A 229 13.32 12.61 -9.72
N ASP A 230 13.31 11.33 -10.10
CA ASP A 230 13.07 10.20 -9.17
C ASP A 230 14.10 10.12 -8.03
N VAL A 231 15.35 10.57 -8.27
CA VAL A 231 16.40 10.61 -7.25
C VAL A 231 16.14 11.75 -6.28
N LEU A 232 15.71 12.91 -6.78
CA LEU A 232 15.38 14.08 -5.98
C LEU A 232 14.12 13.85 -5.13
N ASP A 233 13.10 13.22 -5.69
CA ASP A 233 11.86 12.87 -4.98
C ASP A 233 12.11 11.87 -3.84
N ALA A 234 13.17 11.06 -3.95
CA ALA A 234 13.59 10.14 -2.91
C ALA A 234 14.46 10.79 -1.82
N CYS A 235 14.94 12.03 -2.01
CA CYS A 235 15.75 12.75 -1.04
C CYS A 235 14.90 13.25 0.13
N LEU A 236 15.48 13.22 1.34
CA LEU A 236 14.84 13.86 2.50
C LEU A 236 15.13 15.37 2.46
N PRO A 237 14.10 16.25 2.45
CA PRO A 237 14.32 17.67 2.70
C PRO A 237 14.82 17.86 4.14
N ALA A 238 15.72 18.82 4.36
CA ALA A 238 16.08 19.22 5.72
C ALA A 238 14.81 19.66 6.47
N PRO A 239 14.53 19.06 7.65
CA PRO A 239 13.45 19.53 8.50
C PRO A 239 13.60 21.03 8.72
N PHE A 240 12.52 21.78 8.58
CA PHE A 240 12.44 23.19 9.01
C PHE A 240 13.22 24.23 8.20
N THR A 241 13.50 23.97 6.91
CA THR A 241 14.19 24.93 6.02
C THR A 241 13.29 25.53 4.95
N ASP A 242 12.22 24.82 4.61
CA ASP A 242 11.08 25.43 3.94
C ASP A 242 10.23 26.08 5.03
N THR A 243 10.13 27.41 5.04
CA THR A 243 9.08 28.10 5.82
C THR A 243 7.69 27.78 5.26
N GLY A 244 7.59 26.89 4.27
CA GLY A 244 6.45 26.07 3.86
C GLY A 244 5.15 26.61 4.41
N ASN A 245 4.45 27.40 3.58
CA ASN A 245 3.24 28.15 3.88
C ASN A 245 2.56 27.72 5.19
N VAL A 246 3.02 28.27 6.31
CA VAL A 246 2.26 28.18 7.55
C VAL A 246 0.89 28.77 7.23
N PRO A 247 -0.20 28.03 7.36
CA PRO A 247 -1.48 28.51 6.87
C PRO A 247 -1.89 29.80 7.59
N ASP A 248 -2.50 30.73 6.86
CA ASP A 248 -2.92 32.01 7.42
C ASP A 248 -3.80 31.80 8.67
N GLY A 249 -3.46 32.48 9.77
CA GLY A 249 -4.16 32.38 11.05
C GLY A 249 -3.72 31.20 11.95
N ALA A 250 -2.78 30.34 11.53
CA ALA A 250 -2.26 29.26 12.36
C ALA A 250 -1.62 29.78 13.67
N VAL A 251 -0.81 30.84 13.57
CA VAL A 251 -0.16 31.48 14.73
C VAL A 251 -1.20 32.08 15.67
N ASP A 252 -2.25 32.73 15.14
CA ASP A 252 -3.33 33.31 15.95
C ASP A 252 -4.10 32.23 16.71
N LEU A 253 -4.43 31.11 16.05
CA LEU A 253 -5.08 29.98 16.69
C LEU A 253 -4.18 29.35 17.76
N LEU A 254 -2.88 29.23 17.50
CA LEU A 254 -1.91 28.73 18.47
C LEU A 254 -1.84 29.62 19.71
N LEU A 255 -1.76 30.94 19.53
CA LEU A 255 -1.74 31.90 20.64
C LEU A 255 -3.05 31.86 21.45
N GLN A 256 -4.20 31.68 20.80
CA GLN A 256 -5.50 31.53 21.47
C GLN A 256 -5.61 30.27 22.35
N LEU A 257 -4.72 29.27 22.20
CA LEU A 257 -4.69 28.09 23.06
C LEU A 257 -4.07 28.35 24.43
N PHE A 258 -3.30 29.43 24.60
CA PHE A 258 -2.51 29.68 25.80
C PHE A 258 -2.78 31.07 26.36
N ASP A 259 -2.98 31.17 27.68
CA ASP A 259 -3.18 32.48 28.32
C ASP A 259 -1.86 33.21 28.57
N ARG A 260 -0.77 32.45 28.67
CA ARG A 260 0.54 32.95 29.04
C ARG A 260 1.64 32.26 28.26
N THR A 261 2.71 32.99 27.97
CA THR A 261 3.88 32.49 27.25
C THR A 261 4.53 31.30 27.94
N GLU A 262 4.52 31.21 29.27
CA GLU A 262 5.12 30.07 29.98
C GLU A 262 4.36 28.75 29.71
N GLN A 263 3.05 28.82 29.44
CA GLN A 263 2.26 27.63 29.07
C GLN A 263 2.62 27.15 27.66
N LEU A 264 2.79 28.09 26.72
CA LEU A 264 3.25 27.81 25.37
C LEU A 264 4.64 27.15 25.41
N GLU A 265 5.60 27.74 26.13
CA GLU A 265 6.94 27.19 26.30
C GLU A 265 6.93 25.78 26.93
N TYR A 266 6.12 25.58 27.96
CA TYR A 266 5.99 24.28 28.62
C TYR A 266 5.48 23.20 27.65
N GLN A 267 4.43 23.50 26.87
CA GLN A 267 3.88 22.53 25.91
C GLN A 267 4.79 22.34 24.70
N ALA A 268 5.46 23.40 24.22
CA ALA A 268 6.46 23.32 23.17
C ALA A 268 7.61 22.37 23.56
N ASN A 269 8.07 22.46 24.82
CA ASN A 269 9.14 21.57 25.31
C ASN A 269 8.67 20.11 25.45
N ARG A 270 7.41 19.88 25.87
CA ARG A 270 6.83 18.53 25.91
C ARG A 270 6.66 17.94 24.52
N LEU A 271 6.19 18.75 23.56
CA LEU A 271 6.10 18.37 22.15
C LEU A 271 7.48 18.01 21.60
N ALA A 272 8.49 18.87 21.81
CA ALA A 272 9.85 18.63 21.38
C ALA A 272 10.36 17.28 21.88
N LYS A 273 10.23 16.99 23.18
CA LYS A 273 10.63 15.70 23.76
C LYS A 273 9.92 14.52 23.11
N LYS A 274 8.61 14.62 22.84
CA LYS A 274 7.83 13.57 22.16
C LYS A 274 8.28 13.34 20.72
N LEU A 275 8.74 14.40 20.04
CA LEU A 275 9.29 14.34 18.68
C LEU A 275 10.78 13.92 18.64
N GLY A 276 11.42 13.66 19.80
CA GLY A 276 12.86 13.40 19.87
C GLY A 276 13.72 14.65 19.63
N LEU A 277 13.12 15.83 19.76
CA LEU A 277 13.76 17.13 19.72
C LEU A 277 14.08 17.62 21.14
N HIS A 278 14.98 18.59 21.23
CA HIS A 278 15.22 19.38 22.43
C HIS A 278 15.03 20.86 22.08
N MET A 279 14.47 21.61 23.02
CA MET A 279 14.41 23.06 22.94
C MET A 279 15.65 23.67 23.60
N THR A 280 16.36 24.55 22.91
CA THR A 280 17.47 25.32 23.47
C THR A 280 16.97 26.62 24.09
N THR A 281 17.51 26.97 25.26
CA THR A 281 17.25 28.24 25.95
C THR A 281 18.22 29.35 25.55
N GLU A 282 19.27 29.03 24.80
CA GLU A 282 20.23 30.02 24.29
C GLU A 282 19.61 30.80 23.14
N GLU A 283 19.60 32.14 23.25
CA GLU A 283 19.26 33.03 22.13
C GLU A 283 20.32 32.84 21.02
N PRO A 284 19.93 32.39 19.82
CA PRO A 284 20.89 32.23 18.73
C PRO A 284 21.37 33.60 18.23
N ASP A 285 22.63 33.67 17.79
CA ASP A 285 23.32 34.89 17.30
C ASP A 285 22.77 35.43 15.96
N THR A 286 21.62 34.93 15.50
CA THR A 286 20.98 35.21 14.20
C THR A 286 19.50 35.52 14.38
N ALA A 287 18.91 36.29 13.47
CA ALA A 287 17.47 36.62 13.46
C ALA A 287 16.60 35.35 13.44
N VAL A 288 16.11 34.93 14.61
CA VAL A 288 15.23 33.77 14.78
C VAL A 288 13.78 34.26 14.89
N LEU A 289 12.86 33.51 14.30
CA LEU A 289 11.42 33.75 14.42
C LEU A 289 10.98 33.68 15.91
N PRO A 290 9.95 34.42 16.32
CA PRO A 290 9.27 34.24 17.61
C PRO A 290 8.88 32.77 17.85
N LEU A 291 8.75 32.36 19.12
CA LEU A 291 8.49 30.96 19.49
C LEU A 291 7.21 30.41 18.86
N GLU A 292 6.17 31.23 18.82
CA GLU A 292 4.86 30.91 18.27
C GLU A 292 4.92 30.69 16.75
N GLU A 293 5.69 31.50 16.03
CA GLU A 293 5.94 31.34 14.60
C GLU A 293 6.81 30.11 14.34
N GLU A 294 7.84 29.91 15.16
CA GLU A 294 8.70 28.74 15.10
C GLU A 294 7.87 27.47 15.35
N LEU A 295 7.08 27.43 16.43
CA LEU A 295 6.23 26.29 16.74
C LEU A 295 5.18 26.06 15.64
N ALA A 296 4.59 27.11 15.06
CA ALA A 296 3.70 26.94 13.92
C ALA A 296 4.41 26.25 12.75
N VAL A 297 5.61 26.70 12.36
CA VAL A 297 6.41 26.00 11.33
C VAL A 297 6.62 24.53 11.70
N LEU A 298 6.95 24.20 12.96
CA LEU A 298 7.13 22.81 13.41
C LEU A 298 5.86 21.97 13.20
N LEU A 299 4.71 22.50 13.62
CA LEU A 299 3.43 21.80 13.60
C LEU A 299 2.98 21.42 12.18
N PHE A 300 3.31 22.25 11.19
CA PHE A 300 2.86 22.06 9.79
C PHE A 300 3.94 21.45 8.88
N THR A 301 5.20 21.39 9.30
CA THR A 301 6.28 20.77 8.51
C THR A 301 6.72 19.39 9.01
N GLU A 302 6.60 19.11 10.31
CA GLU A 302 6.88 17.78 10.87
C GLU A 302 5.57 16.99 10.98
N GLY A 303 5.45 15.92 10.20
CA GLY A 303 4.14 15.33 9.92
C GLY A 303 3.33 14.89 11.15
N ARG A 304 3.97 14.49 12.25
CA ARG A 304 3.27 14.08 13.48
C ARG A 304 3.24 15.16 14.57
N ALA A 305 3.78 16.36 14.33
CA ALA A 305 3.88 17.40 15.36
C ALA A 305 2.51 17.94 15.78
N LEU A 306 1.66 18.35 14.83
CA LEU A 306 0.32 18.85 15.14
C LEU A 306 -0.57 17.83 15.87
N PRO A 307 -0.70 16.56 15.41
CA PRO A 307 -1.43 15.54 16.16
C PRO A 307 -0.87 15.28 17.56
N THR A 308 0.46 15.36 17.72
CA THR A 308 1.10 15.20 19.03
C THR A 308 0.79 16.36 19.97
N LEU A 309 0.77 17.60 19.48
CA LEU A 309 0.30 18.73 20.28
C LEU A 309 -1.17 18.55 20.65
N ALA A 310 -2.01 18.12 19.70
CA ALA A 310 -3.42 17.86 19.97
C ALA A 310 -3.63 16.78 21.03
N GLU A 311 -2.89 15.66 20.97
CA GLU A 311 -2.91 14.62 22.00
C GLU A 311 -2.55 15.19 23.38
N LEU A 312 -1.47 15.98 23.47
CA LEU A 312 -1.00 16.57 24.73
C LEU A 312 -2.01 17.54 25.36
N LEU A 313 -2.85 18.19 24.54
CA LEU A 313 -3.78 19.21 24.97
C LEU A 313 -5.20 18.68 25.19
N THR A 314 -5.59 17.56 24.56
CA THR A 314 -6.98 17.06 24.53
C THR A 314 -7.61 16.94 25.93
N GLU A 315 -6.87 16.49 26.93
CA GLU A 315 -7.34 16.30 28.32
C GLU A 315 -7.03 17.52 29.23
N VAL A 316 -6.27 18.50 28.74
CA VAL A 316 -5.77 19.63 29.54
C VAL A 316 -6.58 20.90 29.28
N VAL A 317 -7.10 21.08 28.06
CA VAL A 317 -7.80 22.30 27.66
C VAL A 317 -9.31 22.19 27.90
N GLY A 318 -9.93 23.27 28.37
CA GLY A 318 -11.39 23.35 28.53
C GLY A 318 -12.13 23.41 27.17
N GLU A 319 -13.46 23.30 27.21
CA GLU A 319 -14.32 23.16 26.02
C GLU A 319 -14.16 24.28 24.97
N GLU A 320 -14.03 25.54 25.40
CA GLU A 320 -13.82 26.67 24.48
C GLU A 320 -12.48 26.56 23.73
N ARG A 321 -11.40 26.23 24.43
CA ARG A 321 -10.08 26.01 23.81
C ARG A 321 -10.03 24.72 23.00
N ARG A 322 -10.88 23.74 23.33
CA ARG A 322 -11.03 22.53 22.53
C ARG A 322 -11.51 22.87 21.13
N LYS A 323 -12.49 23.78 20.99
CA LYS A 323 -12.93 24.29 19.67
C LYS A 323 -11.78 24.98 18.91
N THR A 324 -10.95 25.78 19.59
CA THR A 324 -9.76 26.41 18.98
C THR A 324 -8.76 25.35 18.51
N LEU A 325 -8.51 24.32 19.31
CA LEU A 325 -7.64 23.21 18.96
C LEU A 325 -8.18 22.42 17.76
N ASP A 326 -9.49 22.17 17.72
CA ASP A 326 -10.13 21.47 16.60
C ASP A 326 -10.03 22.29 15.30
N ARG A 327 -10.11 23.63 15.38
CA ARG A 327 -9.86 24.52 14.23
C ARG A 327 -8.40 24.46 13.76
N LEU A 328 -7.44 24.42 14.68
CA LEU A 328 -6.02 24.27 14.33
C LEU A 328 -5.73 22.91 13.69
N VAL A 329 -6.33 21.82 14.22
CA VAL A 329 -6.24 20.48 13.61
C VAL A 329 -6.91 20.45 12.24
N ALA A 330 -8.06 21.09 12.08
CA ALA A 330 -8.76 21.18 10.80
C ALA A 330 -7.93 21.91 9.74
N LEU A 331 -7.18 22.95 10.13
CA LEU A 331 -6.23 23.64 9.26
C LEU A 331 -5.13 22.67 8.79
N GLY A 332 -4.56 21.89 9.72
CA GLY A 332 -3.55 20.88 9.39
C GLY A 332 -4.03 19.78 8.45
N ARG A 333 -5.32 19.40 8.48
CA ARG A 333 -5.89 18.41 7.55
C ARG A 333 -5.80 18.83 6.09
N THR A 334 -5.69 20.13 5.80
CA THR A 334 -5.57 20.64 4.44
C THR A 334 -4.13 20.67 3.92
N GLU A 335 -3.16 20.51 4.81
CA GLU A 335 -1.74 20.63 4.48
C GLU A 335 -1.10 19.28 4.12
N LYS A 336 -0.39 19.28 2.99
CA LYS A 336 0.36 18.10 2.55
C LYS A 336 1.55 17.87 3.49
N GLY A 337 1.51 16.76 4.21
CA GLY A 337 2.60 16.33 5.10
C GLY A 337 2.17 16.16 6.55
N VAL A 338 1.09 16.82 6.97
CA VAL A 338 0.49 16.60 8.30
C VAL A 338 -0.23 15.24 8.31
N ARG A 339 0.12 14.42 9.29
CA ARG A 339 -0.39 13.05 9.48
C ARG A 339 -1.60 13.04 10.41
N LEU A 340 -2.33 11.93 10.44
CA LEU A 340 -3.49 11.77 11.32
C LEU A 340 -3.05 11.45 12.76
N LEU A 341 -2.11 10.52 12.93
CA LEU A 341 -1.71 10.01 14.25
C LEU A 341 -0.58 10.83 14.90
N SER A 342 -0.67 10.98 16.21
CA SER A 342 0.47 11.46 17.02
C SER A 342 1.62 10.45 17.06
N VAL A 343 2.78 10.87 17.57
CA VAL A 343 3.90 9.94 17.80
C VAL A 343 3.50 8.82 18.77
N GLY A 344 2.77 9.16 19.84
CA GLY A 344 2.34 8.18 20.85
C GLY A 344 1.32 7.18 20.29
N GLU A 345 0.32 7.68 19.57
CA GLU A 345 -0.72 6.84 18.95
C GLU A 345 -0.13 5.92 17.88
N HIS A 346 0.78 6.42 17.06
CA HIS A 346 1.49 5.65 16.05
C HIS A 346 2.33 4.53 16.67
N GLN A 347 3.13 4.85 17.70
CA GLN A 347 3.95 3.84 18.41
C GLN A 347 3.08 2.78 19.08
N ARG A 348 1.98 3.20 19.74
CA ARG A 348 1.03 2.28 20.38
C ARG A 348 0.36 1.37 19.33
N LEU A 349 -0.05 1.91 18.20
CA LEU A 349 -0.63 1.12 17.11
C LEU A 349 0.37 0.09 16.57
N LEU A 350 1.61 0.49 16.27
CA LEU A 350 2.64 -0.44 15.79
C LEU A 350 2.92 -1.55 16.80
N ALA A 351 2.97 -1.23 18.09
CA ALA A 351 3.15 -2.22 19.15
C ALA A 351 1.99 -3.23 19.22
N LEU A 352 0.76 -2.81 18.92
CA LEU A 352 -0.40 -3.69 18.83
C LEU A 352 -0.45 -4.51 17.54
N LEU A 353 -0.07 -3.91 16.40
CA LEU A 353 -0.13 -4.56 15.09
C LEU A 353 0.99 -5.57 14.87
N THR A 354 2.16 -5.39 15.48
CA THR A 354 3.31 -6.30 15.35
C THR A 354 2.96 -7.75 15.76
N PRO A 355 2.45 -8.03 16.98
CA PRO A 355 2.05 -9.38 17.36
C PRO A 355 0.86 -9.91 16.56
N VAL A 356 -0.09 -9.04 16.17
CA VAL A 356 -1.22 -9.42 15.31
C VAL A 356 -0.75 -9.90 13.95
N ASN A 357 0.20 -9.18 13.34
CA ASN A 357 0.77 -9.53 12.04
C ASN A 357 1.60 -10.83 12.12
N ALA A 358 2.37 -11.01 13.19
CA ALA A 358 3.12 -12.24 13.42
C ALA A 358 2.21 -13.47 13.54
N ALA A 359 1.07 -13.34 14.25
CA ALA A 359 0.09 -14.42 14.40
C ALA A 359 -0.72 -14.66 13.11
N HIS A 360 -1.04 -13.60 12.37
CA HIS A 360 -1.89 -13.65 11.17
C HIS A 360 -1.35 -12.78 10.03
N PRO A 361 -0.29 -13.22 9.29
CA PRO A 361 0.40 -12.39 8.29
C PRO A 361 -0.46 -11.89 7.13
N ARG A 362 -1.62 -12.50 6.90
CA ARG A 362 -2.56 -12.15 5.82
C ARG A 362 -3.67 -11.21 6.27
N LEU A 363 -3.93 -11.15 7.57
CA LEU A 363 -5.09 -10.47 8.14
C LEU A 363 -5.08 -8.96 7.83
N LEU A 364 -3.92 -8.32 7.92
CA LEU A 364 -3.73 -6.91 7.58
C LEU A 364 -4.11 -6.65 6.12
N CYS A 365 -3.51 -7.37 5.16
CA CYS A 365 -3.82 -7.18 3.73
C CYS A 365 -5.30 -7.43 3.42
N GLN A 366 -5.91 -8.45 4.03
CA GLN A 366 -7.34 -8.75 3.87
C GLN A 366 -8.24 -7.64 4.40
N ALA A 367 -8.01 -7.20 5.64
CA ALA A 367 -8.78 -6.13 6.25
C ALA A 367 -8.60 -4.81 5.48
N THR A 368 -7.38 -4.49 5.03
CA THR A 368 -7.11 -3.29 4.23
C THR A 368 -7.82 -3.34 2.88
N ARG A 369 -7.84 -4.46 2.15
CA ARG A 369 -8.62 -4.60 0.89
C ARG A 369 -10.08 -4.25 1.11
N HIS A 370 -10.66 -4.76 2.20
CA HIS A 370 -12.06 -4.51 2.50
C HIS A 370 -12.30 -3.05 2.89
N VAL A 371 -11.46 -2.46 3.74
CA VAL A 371 -11.59 -1.05 4.18
C VAL A 371 -11.41 -0.08 3.01
N LEU A 372 -10.48 -0.37 2.10
CA LEU A 372 -10.14 0.46 0.94
C LEU A 372 -10.85 0.03 -0.36
N GLN A 373 -11.90 -0.79 -0.28
CA GLN A 373 -12.58 -1.30 -1.49
C GLN A 373 -13.12 -0.21 -2.42
N LEU A 374 -13.34 1.01 -1.89
CA LEU A 374 -13.80 2.19 -2.64
C LEU A 374 -12.66 3.16 -3.02
N ALA A 375 -11.42 2.87 -2.64
CA ALA A 375 -10.29 3.73 -2.97
C ALA A 375 -9.92 3.54 -4.45
N HIS A 376 -9.72 4.65 -5.16
CA HIS A 376 -9.32 4.63 -6.58
C HIS A 376 -7.97 3.92 -6.83
N ARG A 377 -7.13 3.81 -5.78
CA ARG A 377 -5.85 3.11 -5.84
C ARG A 377 -5.59 2.38 -4.53
N LEU A 378 -5.38 1.07 -4.62
CA LEU A 378 -4.91 0.24 -3.52
C LEU A 378 -3.38 0.30 -3.43
N PRO A 379 -2.81 0.38 -2.21
CA PRO A 379 -1.37 0.21 -2.00
C PRO A 379 -0.83 -1.11 -2.56
N GLU A 380 0.37 -1.11 -3.14
CA GLU A 380 0.93 -2.28 -3.85
C GLU A 380 1.13 -3.50 -2.94
N TRP A 381 1.52 -3.28 -1.67
CA TRP A 381 1.75 -4.34 -0.68
C TRP A 381 0.49 -5.17 -0.36
N ILE A 382 -0.68 -4.69 -0.77
CA ILE A 382 -1.92 -5.42 -0.62
C ILE A 382 -1.96 -6.64 -1.53
N TYR A 383 -1.35 -6.60 -2.72
CA TYR A 383 -1.46 -7.69 -3.69
C TYR A 383 -0.65 -8.93 -3.33
N ASP A 384 0.43 -8.77 -2.56
CA ASP A 384 1.32 -9.87 -2.12
C ASP A 384 0.64 -10.86 -1.17
N GLY A 385 -0.50 -10.49 -0.57
CA GLY A 385 -1.33 -11.36 0.25
C GLY A 385 -0.80 -11.63 1.67
N THR A 386 0.46 -11.31 1.96
CA THR A 386 1.08 -11.34 3.30
C THR A 386 1.84 -10.06 3.57
N MET A 387 1.84 -9.58 4.82
CA MET A 387 2.54 -8.37 5.25
C MET A 387 3.89 -8.72 5.93
N PRO A 388 5.05 -8.43 5.31
CA PRO A 388 6.34 -8.57 5.97
C PRO A 388 6.48 -7.58 7.13
N GLU A 389 7.04 -8.04 8.26
CA GLU A 389 7.23 -7.19 9.45
C GLU A 389 8.03 -5.91 9.15
N ALA A 390 9.08 -6.01 8.32
CA ALA A 390 9.89 -4.87 7.90
C ALA A 390 9.13 -3.79 7.11
N ARG A 391 7.93 -4.11 6.59
CA ARG A 391 7.08 -3.19 5.82
C ARG A 391 5.89 -2.67 6.63
N LEU A 392 5.64 -3.18 7.84
CA LEU A 392 4.47 -2.83 8.64
C LEU A 392 4.41 -1.33 8.97
N ALA A 393 5.53 -0.73 9.37
CA ALA A 393 5.59 0.69 9.69
C ALA A 393 5.25 1.55 8.46
N ALA A 394 5.83 1.24 7.31
CA ALA A 394 5.54 1.95 6.05
C ALA A 394 4.07 1.78 5.63
N ALA A 395 3.49 0.58 5.80
CA ALA A 395 2.08 0.34 5.50
C ALA A 395 1.13 1.13 6.39
N VAL A 396 1.48 1.34 7.68
CA VAL A 396 0.74 2.23 8.57
C VAL A 396 0.86 3.68 8.11
N ASP A 397 2.06 4.14 7.75
CA ASP A 397 2.30 5.49 7.24
C ASP A 397 1.56 5.78 5.91
N ASP A 398 1.37 4.78 5.05
CA ASP A 398 0.59 4.91 3.80
C ASP A 398 -0.90 5.23 4.08
N LEU A 399 -1.45 4.65 5.15
CA LEU A 399 -2.86 4.78 5.53
C LEU A 399 -3.12 5.94 6.50
N ASP A 400 -2.07 6.56 7.01
CA ASP A 400 -2.09 7.62 8.02
C ASP A 400 -2.43 8.99 7.41
N GLN A 401 -3.66 9.07 6.89
CA GLN A 401 -4.25 10.24 6.26
C GLN A 401 -5.65 10.47 6.84
N ASP A 402 -5.99 11.74 7.11
CA ASP A 402 -7.32 12.15 7.59
C ASP A 402 -8.14 12.70 6.42
N ASN A 403 -9.43 12.38 6.38
CA ASN A 403 -10.39 13.02 5.49
C ASN A 403 -11.54 13.60 6.33
N ALA A 404 -11.95 14.84 6.05
CA ALA A 404 -12.86 15.57 6.93
C ALA A 404 -14.22 14.88 7.08
N ASP A 405 -14.72 14.26 6.01
CA ASP A 405 -16.13 13.83 5.92
C ASP A 405 -16.38 12.35 6.26
N THR A 406 -15.33 11.53 6.42
CA THR A 406 -15.51 10.09 6.70
C THR A 406 -14.58 9.59 7.79
N MET A 407 -14.74 8.32 8.16
CA MET A 407 -13.82 7.70 9.12
C MET A 407 -12.46 7.41 8.47
N PRO A 408 -11.35 7.86 9.08
CA PRO A 408 -10.02 7.66 8.51
C PRO A 408 -9.75 6.19 8.22
N PRO A 409 -9.12 5.86 7.06
CA PRO A 409 -8.88 4.47 6.67
C PRO A 409 -8.13 3.67 7.73
N LEU A 410 -7.11 4.26 8.36
CA LEU A 410 -6.34 3.59 9.40
C LEU A 410 -7.15 3.30 10.67
N LEU A 411 -8.05 4.21 11.05
CA LEU A 411 -8.95 4.00 12.19
C LEU A 411 -9.98 2.91 11.88
N ARG A 412 -10.55 2.90 10.67
CA ARG A 412 -11.42 1.81 10.20
C ARG A 412 -10.68 0.48 10.20
N LEU A 413 -9.46 0.44 9.69
CA LEU A 413 -8.62 -0.77 9.69
C LEU A 413 -8.42 -1.31 11.11
N ALA A 414 -8.07 -0.46 12.08
CA ALA A 414 -7.90 -0.88 13.46
C ALA A 414 -9.18 -1.50 14.06
N VAL A 415 -10.36 -0.95 13.75
CA VAL A 415 -11.66 -1.53 14.16
C VAL A 415 -11.90 -2.91 13.54
N PHE A 416 -11.60 -3.09 12.25
CA PHE A 416 -11.73 -4.38 11.57
C PHE A 416 -10.76 -5.42 12.12
N LEU A 417 -9.52 -5.02 12.43
CA LEU A 417 -8.53 -5.89 13.06
C LEU A 417 -8.95 -6.28 14.48
N SER A 418 -9.46 -5.33 15.28
CA SER A 418 -9.99 -5.61 16.62
C SER A 418 -11.08 -6.69 16.58
N ALA A 419 -12.02 -6.60 15.64
CA ALA A 419 -13.09 -7.59 15.50
C ALA A 419 -12.56 -9.01 15.17
N ALA A 420 -11.50 -9.10 14.35
CA ALA A 420 -10.96 -10.36 13.86
C ALA A 420 -9.99 -11.06 14.81
N VAL A 421 -9.24 -10.32 15.62
CA VAL A 421 -8.22 -10.87 16.53
C VAL A 421 -8.86 -11.70 17.64
N THR A 422 -8.44 -12.95 17.82
CA THR A 422 -8.99 -13.84 18.86
C THR A 422 -8.49 -13.52 20.27
N ASP A 423 -7.29 -12.98 20.40
CA ASP A 423 -6.71 -12.55 21.69
C ASP A 423 -7.54 -11.41 22.30
N ARG A 424 -8.08 -11.66 23.50
CA ARG A 424 -8.95 -10.71 24.21
C ARG A 424 -8.19 -9.48 24.72
N ALA A 425 -6.94 -9.63 25.14
CA ALA A 425 -6.14 -8.51 25.64
C ALA A 425 -5.80 -7.55 24.50
N ILE A 426 -5.32 -8.08 23.37
CA ILE A 426 -5.01 -7.27 22.17
C ILE A 426 -6.27 -6.59 21.62
N ARG A 427 -7.40 -7.31 21.56
CA ARG A 427 -8.69 -6.73 21.15
C ARG A 427 -9.09 -5.54 22.01
N ASN A 428 -9.06 -5.69 23.33
CA ASN A 428 -9.42 -4.61 24.25
C ASN A 428 -8.51 -3.39 24.09
N GLU A 429 -7.20 -3.60 23.87
CA GLU A 429 -6.26 -2.52 23.64
C GLU A 429 -6.46 -1.82 22.29
N LEU A 430 -6.77 -2.57 21.22
CA LEU A 430 -7.14 -1.99 19.92
C LEU A 430 -8.44 -1.19 20.01
N ASP A 431 -9.45 -1.69 20.72
CA ASP A 431 -10.71 -0.98 20.93
C ASP A 431 -10.50 0.32 21.72
N ALA A 432 -9.71 0.26 22.80
CA ALA A 432 -9.34 1.44 23.58
C ALA A 432 -8.56 2.45 22.74
N TRP A 433 -7.60 2.00 21.93
CA TRP A 433 -6.88 2.85 20.99
C TRP A 433 -7.82 3.53 19.99
N CYS A 434 -8.79 2.79 19.43
CA CYS A 434 -9.78 3.36 18.50
C CYS A 434 -10.66 4.42 19.18
N ASP A 435 -11.10 4.18 20.42
CA ASP A 435 -11.91 5.12 21.18
C ASP A 435 -11.13 6.40 21.53
N ASP A 436 -9.85 6.27 21.91
CA ASP A 436 -8.99 7.42 22.24
C ASP A 436 -8.70 8.30 21.01
N VAL A 437 -8.31 7.67 19.89
CA VAL A 437 -8.05 8.38 18.62
C VAL A 437 -9.34 9.02 18.10
N GLY A 438 -10.46 8.30 18.12
CA GLY A 438 -11.76 8.82 17.71
C GLY A 438 -12.20 10.05 18.52
N ARG A 439 -12.01 10.02 19.84
CA ARG A 439 -12.30 11.14 20.75
C ARG A 439 -11.41 12.34 20.45
N ARG A 440 -10.10 12.13 20.24
CA ARG A 440 -9.15 13.21 19.89
C ARG A 440 -9.52 13.86 18.56
N LEU A 441 -9.96 13.08 17.58
CA LEU A 441 -10.34 13.59 16.26
C LEU A 441 -11.72 14.27 16.24
N GLY A 442 -12.46 14.25 17.35
CA GLY A 442 -13.79 14.82 17.46
C GLY A 442 -14.84 14.05 16.66
N ARG A 443 -14.64 12.73 16.48
CA ARG A 443 -15.55 11.90 15.69
C ARG A 443 -16.77 11.49 16.51
N ASP A 444 -17.94 11.52 15.88
CA ASP A 444 -19.17 11.06 16.51
C ASP A 444 -19.06 9.57 16.88
N ARG A 445 -19.48 9.24 18.10
CA ARG A 445 -19.43 7.88 18.63
C ARG A 445 -20.26 6.90 17.78
N SER A 446 -21.34 7.37 17.15
CA SER A 446 -22.18 6.58 16.24
C SER A 446 -21.40 6.04 15.04
N LEU A 447 -20.53 6.85 14.42
CA LEU A 447 -19.69 6.41 13.29
C LEU A 447 -18.76 5.26 13.67
N LEU A 448 -18.19 5.30 14.87
CA LEU A 448 -17.38 4.19 15.40
C LEU A 448 -18.23 2.95 15.68
N MET A 449 -19.45 3.10 16.20
CA MET A 449 -20.37 1.97 16.40
C MET A 449 -20.78 1.32 15.08
N ASP A 450 -21.12 2.12 14.07
CA ASP A 450 -21.48 1.63 12.73
C ASP A 450 -20.31 0.89 12.09
N CYS A 451 -19.09 1.42 12.23
CA CYS A 451 -17.88 0.75 11.77
C CYS A 451 -17.63 -0.58 12.50
N ARG A 452 -17.88 -0.65 13.82
CA ARG A 452 -17.80 -1.90 14.61
C ARG A 452 -18.84 -2.92 14.18
N ALA A 453 -20.05 -2.49 13.82
CA ALA A 453 -21.09 -3.37 13.28
C ALA A 453 -20.67 -3.95 11.92
N GLN A 454 -20.14 -3.12 11.01
CA GLN A 454 -19.59 -3.57 9.72
C GLN A 454 -18.45 -4.58 9.91
N ALA A 455 -17.48 -4.27 10.79
CA ALA A 455 -16.37 -5.16 11.10
C ALA A 455 -16.85 -6.52 11.64
N SER A 456 -17.86 -6.53 12.51
CA SER A 456 -18.45 -7.75 13.04
C SER A 456 -19.13 -8.58 11.94
N SER A 457 -19.81 -7.95 10.99
CA SER A 457 -20.40 -8.62 9.83
C SER A 457 -19.33 -9.26 8.94
N TRP A 458 -18.26 -8.51 8.65
CA TRP A 458 -17.12 -9.00 7.86
C TRP A 458 -16.41 -10.20 8.50
N VAL A 459 -16.24 -10.23 9.82
CA VAL A 459 -15.66 -11.41 10.50
C VAL A 459 -16.58 -12.62 10.39
N LYS A 460 -17.91 -12.42 10.48
CA LYS A 460 -18.88 -13.52 10.32
C LYS A 460 -18.84 -14.10 8.91
N SER A 461 -18.76 -13.25 7.87
CA SER A 461 -18.65 -13.71 6.49
C SER A 461 -17.33 -14.43 6.22
N ARG A 462 -16.23 -14.00 6.84
CA ARG A 462 -14.92 -14.65 6.72
C ARG A 462 -14.80 -15.97 7.47
N ARG A 463 -15.46 -16.12 8.62
CA ARG A 463 -15.49 -17.39 9.39
C ARG A 463 -16.25 -18.50 8.67
N ARG A 464 -17.03 -18.17 7.65
CA ARG A 464 -17.50 -19.14 6.66
C ARG A 464 -16.31 -19.38 5.73
N SER A 465 -15.40 -20.28 6.12
CA SER A 465 -14.32 -20.74 5.25
C SER A 465 -14.93 -21.52 4.08
N LEU A 466 -15.44 -20.80 3.09
CA LEU A 466 -15.98 -21.39 1.87
C LEU A 466 -14.79 -21.88 1.07
N THR A 467 -14.52 -23.18 1.12
CA THR A 467 -13.88 -23.76 -0.05
C THR A 467 -14.86 -23.61 -1.20
N ARG A 468 -14.38 -23.03 -2.29
CA ARG A 468 -15.19 -22.79 -3.48
C ARG A 468 -14.77 -23.74 -4.59
N ILE A 469 -15.76 -24.27 -5.28
CA ILE A 469 -15.58 -24.96 -6.54
C ILE A 469 -16.02 -23.98 -7.62
N VAL A 470 -15.07 -23.47 -8.41
CA VAL A 470 -15.35 -22.56 -9.52
C VAL A 470 -15.40 -23.39 -10.79
N VAL A 471 -16.51 -23.33 -11.51
CA VAL A 471 -16.76 -24.07 -12.75
C VAL A 471 -16.92 -23.05 -13.86
N ASP A 472 -15.93 -22.91 -14.73
CA ASP A 472 -16.05 -22.08 -15.94
C ASP A 472 -16.66 -22.91 -17.06
N LEU A 473 -17.84 -22.51 -17.50
CA LEU A 473 -18.69 -23.27 -18.39
C LEU A 473 -18.88 -22.52 -19.71
N SER A 474 -18.56 -23.20 -20.81
CA SER A 474 -18.81 -22.73 -22.17
C SER A 474 -19.58 -23.79 -22.96
N ARG A 475 -20.51 -23.37 -23.81
CA ARG A 475 -21.31 -24.28 -24.63
C ARG A 475 -20.62 -24.49 -25.99
N ASN A 476 -20.46 -25.75 -26.39
CA ASN A 476 -19.76 -26.09 -27.63
C ASN A 476 -20.60 -25.85 -28.89
N ASP A 477 -21.91 -26.15 -28.85
CA ASP A 477 -22.80 -25.95 -30.00
C ASP A 477 -24.26 -25.74 -29.55
N ALA A 478 -25.02 -24.94 -30.31
CA ALA A 478 -26.39 -24.54 -29.95
C ALA A 478 -27.40 -25.72 -29.97
N GLY A 479 -27.05 -26.81 -30.67
CA GLY A 479 -27.92 -27.98 -30.87
C GLY A 479 -27.61 -29.20 -29.99
N CYS A 480 -26.55 -29.17 -29.16
CA CYS A 480 -26.18 -30.30 -28.29
C CYS A 480 -26.06 -29.84 -26.82
N GLU A 481 -26.59 -30.63 -25.88
CA GLU A 481 -26.44 -30.44 -24.43
C GLU A 481 -25.06 -30.92 -23.97
N ARG A 482 -24.00 -30.37 -24.58
CA ARG A 482 -22.62 -30.69 -24.21
C ARG A 482 -21.81 -29.42 -24.01
N TYR A 483 -21.05 -29.42 -22.92
CA TYR A 483 -20.34 -28.25 -22.42
C TYR A 483 -18.85 -28.54 -22.28
N THR A 484 -18.04 -27.54 -22.56
CA THR A 484 -16.66 -27.45 -22.10
C THR A 484 -16.67 -26.84 -20.71
N CYS A 485 -16.04 -27.52 -19.76
CA CYS A 485 -15.86 -27.00 -18.42
C CYS A 485 -14.39 -27.05 -17.98
N HIS A 486 -14.04 -26.07 -17.17
CA HIS A 486 -12.83 -26.07 -16.35
C HIS A 486 -13.24 -25.90 -14.91
N ILE A 487 -12.70 -26.72 -14.01
CA ILE A 487 -13.07 -26.69 -12.60
C ILE A 487 -11.84 -26.36 -11.76
N TRP A 488 -11.99 -25.42 -10.83
CA TRP A 488 -10.95 -25.04 -9.87
C TRP A 488 -11.45 -25.16 -8.45
N ARG A 489 -10.55 -25.58 -7.57
CA ARG A 489 -10.69 -25.46 -6.13
C ARG A 489 -10.04 -24.17 -5.68
N VAL A 490 -10.84 -23.27 -5.10
CA VAL A 490 -10.38 -21.99 -4.57
C VAL A 490 -10.53 -22.00 -3.06
N ARG A 491 -9.41 -21.86 -2.36
CA ARG A 491 -9.35 -21.73 -0.90
C ARG A 491 -8.74 -20.39 -0.54
N GLU A 492 -9.24 -19.76 0.52
CA GLU A 492 -8.78 -18.44 0.95
C GLU A 492 -7.25 -18.45 1.20
N GLY A 493 -6.53 -17.61 0.44
CA GLY A 493 -5.08 -17.47 0.55
C GLY A 493 -4.26 -18.65 -0.02
N ARG A 494 -4.86 -19.53 -0.81
CA ARG A 494 -4.10 -20.44 -1.68
C ARG A 494 -4.32 -20.01 -3.13
N ALA A 495 -3.35 -20.31 -3.99
CA ALA A 495 -3.56 -20.20 -5.43
C ALA A 495 -4.70 -21.15 -5.84
N PRO A 496 -5.56 -20.77 -6.81
CA PRO A 496 -6.53 -21.69 -7.39
C PRO A 496 -5.84 -22.95 -7.89
N GLU A 497 -6.39 -24.10 -7.52
CA GLU A 497 -5.91 -25.41 -7.97
C GLU A 497 -6.88 -25.94 -9.02
N GLU A 498 -6.40 -26.20 -10.23
CA GLU A 498 -7.21 -26.86 -11.25
C GLU A 498 -7.52 -28.29 -10.78
N ALA A 499 -8.80 -28.65 -10.76
CA ALA A 499 -9.28 -29.90 -10.21
C ALA A 499 -10.31 -30.50 -11.15
N GLY A 500 -10.15 -31.79 -11.49
CA GLY A 500 -11.11 -32.52 -12.30
C GLY A 500 -10.88 -32.39 -13.80
N ILE A 501 -11.99 -32.25 -14.53
CA ILE A 501 -12.09 -32.38 -15.98
C ILE A 501 -11.39 -31.22 -16.74
N SER A 502 -10.58 -31.56 -17.75
CA SER A 502 -9.91 -30.60 -18.64
C SER A 502 -10.33 -30.80 -20.11
N ALA A 503 -11.09 -29.82 -20.63
CA ALA A 503 -11.36 -29.54 -22.04
C ALA A 503 -11.91 -30.69 -22.92
N GLY A 504 -13.18 -31.06 -22.72
CA GLY A 504 -13.95 -31.96 -23.58
C GLY A 504 -15.43 -31.59 -23.59
N PRO A 505 -16.25 -32.15 -24.50
CA PRO A 505 -17.70 -31.97 -24.47
C PRO A 505 -18.35 -32.95 -23.48
N TYR A 506 -18.70 -32.46 -22.29
CA TYR A 506 -19.35 -33.25 -21.23
C TYR A 506 -20.85 -33.00 -21.16
N THR A 507 -21.58 -34.03 -20.75
CA THR A 507 -23.01 -33.96 -20.43
C THR A 507 -23.24 -33.30 -19.06
N PRO A 508 -24.43 -32.71 -18.82
CA PRO A 508 -24.81 -32.20 -17.50
C PRO A 508 -24.57 -33.19 -16.36
N GLU A 509 -24.85 -34.47 -16.57
CA GLU A 509 -24.72 -35.53 -15.56
C GLU A 509 -23.26 -35.91 -15.28
N GLU A 510 -22.37 -35.79 -16.26
CA GLU A 510 -20.93 -35.98 -16.06
C GLU A 510 -20.33 -34.83 -15.26
N ILE A 511 -20.70 -33.59 -15.59
CA ILE A 511 -20.21 -32.40 -14.87
C ILE A 511 -20.77 -32.37 -13.45
N GLY A 512 -22.05 -32.72 -13.27
CA GLY A 512 -22.69 -32.78 -11.96
C GLY A 512 -22.03 -33.78 -11.03
N ARG A 513 -21.73 -35.00 -11.51
CA ARG A 513 -20.98 -36.00 -10.74
C ARG A 513 -19.57 -35.57 -10.37
N GLU A 514 -18.87 -34.91 -11.28
CA GLU A 514 -17.52 -34.40 -11.00
C GLU A 514 -17.55 -33.34 -9.90
N ILE A 515 -18.44 -32.35 -10.00
CA ILE A 515 -18.61 -31.30 -8.97
C ILE A 515 -18.93 -31.93 -7.61
N HIS A 516 -19.85 -32.90 -7.59
CA HIS A 516 -20.27 -33.61 -6.38
C HIS A 516 -19.13 -34.42 -5.77
N GLY A 517 -18.37 -35.17 -6.57
CA GLY A 517 -17.18 -35.90 -6.12
C GLY A 517 -16.13 -34.97 -5.53
N LEU A 518 -15.86 -33.83 -6.20
CA LEU A 518 -14.94 -32.82 -5.72
C LEU A 518 -15.40 -32.18 -4.40
N ALA A 519 -16.71 -32.03 -4.19
CA ALA A 519 -17.28 -31.54 -2.94
C ALA A 519 -17.25 -32.60 -1.82
N GLY A 520 -17.41 -33.89 -2.15
CA GLY A 520 -17.33 -35.01 -1.22
C GLY A 520 -15.93 -35.25 -0.65
N GLU A 521 -14.87 -35.05 -1.45
CA GLU A 521 -13.48 -35.09 -0.98
C GLU A 521 -13.18 -34.07 0.15
N HIS A 522 -13.97 -33.00 0.22
CA HIS A 522 -13.91 -32.02 1.29
C HIS A 522 -14.55 -32.50 2.60
N GLY A 523 -15.55 -33.38 2.53
CA GLY A 523 -16.33 -33.85 3.69
C GLY A 523 -15.66 -34.95 4.52
N ASN A 524 -14.59 -35.59 4.04
CA ASN A 524 -13.94 -36.74 4.70
C ASN A 524 -13.08 -36.37 5.93
N GLY A 525 -13.16 -35.13 6.42
CA GLY A 525 -12.28 -34.56 7.46
C GLY A 525 -12.97 -33.79 8.59
N GLY A 526 -14.25 -34.02 8.90
CA GLY A 526 -14.93 -33.50 10.11
C GLY A 526 -15.33 -32.01 10.08
N ASP A 527 -16.51 -31.71 10.63
CA ASP A 527 -17.11 -30.39 11.02
C ASP A 527 -17.00 -29.18 10.06
N GLU A 528 -16.39 -29.30 8.88
CA GLU A 528 -16.33 -28.25 7.87
C GLU A 528 -17.66 -28.14 7.10
N ALA A 529 -18.14 -26.91 6.91
CA ALA A 529 -19.33 -26.63 6.13
C ALA A 529 -19.14 -27.02 4.66
N ALA A 530 -20.23 -27.44 4.00
CA ALA A 530 -20.23 -27.80 2.59
C ALA A 530 -19.64 -26.67 1.71
N PRO A 531 -18.90 -27.01 0.64
CA PRO A 531 -18.30 -26.01 -0.23
C PRO A 531 -19.35 -25.21 -1.01
N TRP A 532 -18.99 -23.99 -1.36
CA TRP A 532 -19.78 -23.12 -2.24
C TRP A 532 -19.43 -23.36 -3.70
N ILE A 533 -20.40 -23.38 -4.60
CA ILE A 533 -20.16 -23.61 -6.03
C ILE A 533 -20.43 -22.32 -6.83
N ASP A 534 -19.42 -21.85 -7.55
CA ASP A 534 -19.57 -20.78 -8.53
C ASP A 534 -19.57 -21.33 -9.93
N VAL A 535 -20.63 -21.06 -10.67
CA VAL A 535 -20.70 -21.44 -12.07
C VAL A 535 -20.49 -20.18 -12.91
N VAL A 536 -19.32 -20.06 -13.49
CA VAL A 536 -18.96 -18.92 -14.35
C VAL A 536 -19.46 -19.17 -15.75
N VAL A 537 -20.23 -18.23 -16.27
CA VAL A 537 -20.87 -18.31 -17.58
C VAL A 537 -20.70 -17.01 -18.36
N GLY A 538 -20.76 -17.12 -19.70
CA GLY A 538 -20.99 -15.98 -20.57
C GLY A 538 -22.42 -15.44 -20.45
N ARG A 539 -22.65 -14.20 -20.89
CA ARG A 539 -23.97 -13.54 -20.83
C ARG A 539 -25.08 -14.34 -21.52
N GLU A 540 -24.74 -15.07 -22.57
CA GLU A 540 -25.63 -15.91 -23.38
C GLU A 540 -26.00 -17.24 -22.72
N HIS A 541 -25.44 -17.53 -21.55
CA HIS A 541 -25.58 -18.82 -20.86
C HIS A 541 -26.17 -18.68 -19.44
N LEU A 542 -26.76 -17.52 -19.12
CA LEU A 542 -27.39 -17.26 -17.82
C LEU A 542 -28.61 -18.15 -17.53
N ASP A 543 -29.28 -18.68 -18.56
CA ASP A 543 -30.43 -19.58 -18.39
C ASP A 543 -30.05 -21.07 -18.32
N VAL A 544 -28.76 -21.42 -18.34
CA VAL A 544 -28.34 -22.84 -18.23
C VAL A 544 -28.74 -23.38 -16.84
N PRO A 545 -29.45 -24.52 -16.76
CA PRO A 545 -30.07 -25.00 -15.54
C PRO A 545 -29.11 -25.77 -14.62
N VAL A 546 -27.93 -25.23 -14.34
CA VAL A 546 -26.85 -25.95 -13.63
C VAL A 546 -27.25 -26.40 -12.23
N ASP A 547 -28.13 -25.64 -11.57
CA ASP A 547 -28.71 -26.02 -10.27
C ASP A 547 -29.61 -27.26 -10.31
N GLY A 548 -30.14 -27.62 -11.48
CA GLY A 548 -30.97 -28.80 -11.69
C GLY A 548 -30.20 -30.03 -12.18
N TRP A 549 -28.89 -29.93 -12.40
CA TRP A 549 -28.09 -31.06 -12.88
C TRP A 549 -27.94 -32.13 -11.80
N THR A 550 -27.97 -33.39 -12.23
CA THR A 550 -27.83 -34.55 -11.33
C THR A 550 -26.39 -34.65 -10.82
N ALA A 551 -26.24 -34.56 -9.51
CA ALA A 551 -25.02 -34.69 -8.74
C ALA A 551 -24.64 -36.16 -8.53
N SER A 552 -25.58 -36.98 -8.07
CA SER A 552 -25.47 -38.42 -7.87
C SER A 552 -26.88 -39.03 -7.79
N THR A 553 -27.01 -40.32 -7.49
CA THR A 553 -28.30 -40.90 -7.13
C THR A 553 -28.32 -41.34 -5.67
N LEU A 554 -29.52 -41.44 -5.09
CA LEU A 554 -29.67 -41.91 -3.71
C LEU A 554 -29.11 -43.33 -3.52
N LEU A 555 -29.24 -44.21 -4.51
CA LEU A 555 -28.63 -45.53 -4.44
C LEU A 555 -27.10 -45.47 -4.48
N ASP A 556 -26.51 -44.58 -5.27
CA ASP A 556 -25.05 -44.39 -5.32
C ASP A 556 -24.49 -43.92 -3.97
N GLU A 557 -25.17 -42.97 -3.30
CA GLU A 557 -24.80 -42.49 -1.95
C GLU A 557 -24.92 -43.59 -0.89
N LEU A 558 -26.04 -44.32 -0.89
CA LEU A 558 -26.25 -45.43 0.04
C LEU A 558 -25.20 -46.52 -0.17
N ALA A 559 -24.86 -46.83 -1.43
CA ALA A 559 -23.82 -47.78 -1.77
C ALA A 559 -22.43 -47.32 -1.28
N ALA A 560 -22.10 -46.02 -1.40
CA ALA A 560 -20.85 -45.46 -0.87
C ALA A 560 -20.74 -45.59 0.67
N LEU A 561 -21.88 -45.58 1.37
CA LEU A 561 -21.98 -45.83 2.82
C LEU A 561 -22.05 -47.33 3.18
N GLY A 562 -21.99 -48.24 2.21
CA GLY A 562 -22.11 -49.69 2.41
C GLY A 562 -23.52 -50.18 2.71
N ILE A 563 -24.54 -49.36 2.44
CA ILE A 563 -25.96 -49.67 2.67
C ILE A 563 -26.56 -50.17 1.35
N SER A 564 -26.97 -51.44 1.31
CA SER A 564 -27.74 -51.99 0.19
C SER A 564 -29.22 -52.05 0.55
N SER A 565 -30.07 -51.39 -0.24
CA SER A 565 -31.53 -51.45 -0.06
C SER A 565 -32.23 -51.61 -1.41
N SER A 566 -33.04 -52.65 -1.55
CA SER A 566 -33.91 -52.87 -2.72
C SER A 566 -35.29 -52.20 -2.58
N ALA A 567 -35.54 -51.54 -1.44
CA ALA A 567 -36.83 -50.92 -1.12
C ALA A 567 -36.85 -49.40 -1.36
N VAL A 568 -35.74 -48.82 -1.82
CA VAL A 568 -35.60 -47.38 -2.07
C VAL A 568 -35.68 -47.16 -3.59
N GLU A 569 -36.61 -46.30 -4.02
CA GLU A 569 -36.65 -45.84 -5.40
C GLU A 569 -35.42 -44.98 -5.68
N ASP A 570 -34.69 -45.34 -6.75
CA ASP A 570 -33.51 -44.58 -7.16
C ASP A 570 -33.92 -43.19 -7.62
N SER A 571 -33.58 -42.18 -6.82
CA SER A 571 -33.97 -40.79 -7.05
C SER A 571 -32.72 -39.95 -7.30
N PRO A 572 -32.72 -39.08 -8.32
CA PRO A 572 -31.57 -38.23 -8.61
C PRO A 572 -31.39 -37.18 -7.51
N LEU A 573 -30.16 -37.06 -7.02
CA LEU A 573 -29.75 -35.95 -6.18
C LEU A 573 -29.28 -34.81 -7.10
N VAL A 574 -29.82 -33.62 -6.92
CA VAL A 574 -29.53 -32.44 -7.73
C VAL A 574 -28.59 -31.47 -7.00
N LEU A 575 -27.68 -30.85 -7.77
CA LEU A 575 -26.63 -29.97 -7.22
C LEU A 575 -27.18 -28.83 -6.35
N GLY A 576 -28.18 -28.10 -6.87
CA GLY A 576 -28.68 -26.89 -6.22
C GLY A 576 -29.46 -27.12 -4.93
N ALA A 577 -29.84 -28.36 -4.63
CA ALA A 577 -30.42 -28.74 -3.35
C ALA A 577 -29.36 -29.19 -2.33
N GLN A 578 -28.26 -29.78 -2.82
CA GLN A 578 -27.16 -30.25 -1.98
C GLN A 578 -26.21 -29.12 -1.56
N TYR A 579 -25.97 -28.14 -2.44
CA TYR A 579 -24.94 -27.12 -2.26
C TYR A 579 -25.46 -25.70 -2.47
N GLN A 580 -24.89 -24.75 -1.73
CA GLN A 580 -25.05 -23.33 -2.04
C GLN A 580 -24.32 -23.04 -3.35
N MET A 581 -25.05 -22.50 -4.34
CA MET A 581 -24.48 -22.22 -5.65
C MET A 581 -25.10 -21.02 -6.35
N ALA A 582 -24.29 -20.35 -7.15
CA ALA A 582 -24.70 -19.17 -7.92
C ALA A 582 -23.99 -19.10 -9.28
N LEU A 583 -24.62 -18.38 -10.20
CA LEU A 583 -24.02 -18.00 -11.47
C LEU A 583 -23.11 -16.78 -11.27
N ARG A 584 -21.99 -16.76 -11.99
CA ARG A 584 -21.08 -15.62 -12.07
C ARG A 584 -20.84 -15.25 -13.51
N LEU A 585 -20.71 -13.95 -13.78
CA LEU A 585 -20.35 -13.47 -15.11
C LEU A 585 -18.85 -13.33 -15.21
N ARG A 586 -18.25 -13.88 -16.27
CA ARG A 586 -16.83 -13.64 -16.55
C ARG A 586 -16.59 -12.19 -16.98
N GLU A 587 -17.31 -11.82 -18.03
CA GLU A 587 -17.33 -10.49 -18.61
C GLU A 587 -18.72 -10.25 -19.18
N TYR A 588 -19.20 -9.01 -19.06
CA TYR A 588 -20.43 -8.61 -19.73
C TYR A 588 -20.11 -7.89 -21.04
N HIS A 589 -19.07 -7.04 -21.02
CA HIS A 589 -18.57 -6.35 -22.20
C HIS A 589 -17.26 -6.95 -22.67
N ARG A 590 -17.13 -7.16 -23.99
CA ARG A 590 -15.85 -7.48 -24.64
C ARG A 590 -14.90 -6.28 -24.67
N GLU A 591 -15.46 -5.07 -24.61
CA GLU A 591 -14.69 -3.83 -24.54
C GLU A 591 -14.20 -3.59 -23.11
N THR A 592 -12.88 -3.59 -22.91
CA THR A 592 -12.26 -3.50 -21.58
C THR A 592 -12.68 -2.27 -20.77
N GLU A 593 -12.83 -1.11 -21.40
CA GLU A 593 -13.22 0.13 -20.72
C GLU A 593 -14.64 0.05 -20.14
N LYS A 594 -15.61 -0.39 -20.93
CA LYS A 594 -17.00 -0.58 -20.49
C LYS A 594 -17.12 -1.67 -19.42
N GLU A 595 -16.34 -2.74 -19.54
CA GLU A 595 -16.29 -3.79 -18.51
C GLU A 595 -15.71 -3.25 -17.19
N ASN A 596 -14.67 -2.40 -17.25
CA ASN A 596 -14.11 -1.74 -16.07
C ASN A 596 -15.14 -0.80 -15.41
N ASP A 597 -15.89 -0.02 -16.20
CA ASP A 597 -16.95 0.85 -15.69
C ASP A 597 -18.06 0.05 -15.00
N ARG A 598 -18.49 -1.06 -15.61
CA ARG A 598 -19.45 -1.99 -15.01
C ARG A 598 -18.93 -2.57 -13.69
N ARG A 599 -17.69 -3.04 -13.66
CA ARG A 599 -17.05 -3.58 -12.44
C ARG A 599 -16.90 -2.52 -11.35
N TYR A 600 -16.62 -1.27 -11.73
CA TYR A 600 -16.62 -0.15 -10.80
C TYR A 600 -18.00 0.08 -10.18
N MET A 601 -19.06 0.12 -11.01
CA MET A 601 -20.43 0.27 -10.53
C MET A 601 -20.86 -0.90 -9.65
N LEU A 602 -20.46 -2.13 -9.99
CA LEU A 602 -20.67 -3.33 -9.20
C LEU A 602 -20.00 -3.24 -7.84
N ALA A 603 -18.72 -2.85 -7.79
CA ALA A 603 -18.00 -2.67 -6.54
C ALA A 603 -18.62 -1.59 -5.66
N ARG A 604 -19.06 -0.47 -6.26
CA ARG A 604 -19.78 0.60 -5.55
C ARG A 604 -21.08 0.08 -4.94
N ARG A 605 -21.92 -0.61 -5.71
CA ARG A 605 -23.21 -1.17 -5.24
C ARG A 605 -23.02 -2.23 -4.16
N TRP A 606 -21.99 -3.07 -4.27
CA TRP A 606 -21.64 -4.05 -3.24
C TRP A 606 -21.27 -3.38 -1.92
N ALA A 607 -20.46 -2.33 -1.96
CA ALA A 607 -20.01 -1.58 -0.80
C ALA A 607 -21.11 -0.78 -0.09
N ALA A 608 -22.15 -0.35 -0.83
CA ALA A 608 -23.25 0.42 -0.26
C ALA A 608 -24.08 -0.37 0.78
N GLY A 609 -24.02 -1.71 0.75
CA GLY A 609 -24.52 -2.56 1.84
C GLY A 609 -26.01 -2.46 2.13
N ARG A 610 -26.85 -2.02 1.17
CA ARG A 610 -28.31 -2.00 1.36
C ARG A 610 -28.84 -3.43 1.49
N THR A 611 -29.59 -3.67 2.55
CA THR A 611 -30.08 -5.02 2.90
C THR A 611 -31.36 -5.42 2.17
N GLY A 612 -32.20 -4.46 1.78
CA GLY A 612 -33.48 -4.72 1.11
C GLY A 612 -33.36 -4.96 -0.40
N PRO A 613 -34.11 -5.93 -0.97
CA PRO A 613 -34.12 -6.20 -2.41
C PRO A 613 -34.83 -5.10 -3.19
N LEU A 614 -34.29 -4.74 -4.36
CA LEU A 614 -35.07 -4.04 -5.39
C LEU A 614 -35.97 -5.04 -6.11
N VAL A 615 -37.27 -5.02 -5.81
CA VAL A 615 -38.26 -5.89 -6.45
C VAL A 615 -38.74 -5.26 -7.75
N ILE A 616 -38.40 -5.86 -8.89
CA ILE A 616 -38.76 -5.39 -10.23
C ILE A 616 -39.94 -6.22 -10.76
N LYS A 617 -41.08 -5.56 -10.93
CA LYS A 617 -42.31 -6.15 -11.46
C LYS A 617 -42.33 -6.12 -12.98
N GLU A 618 -43.16 -7.00 -13.57
CA GLU A 618 -43.27 -7.16 -15.03
C GLU A 618 -43.76 -5.88 -15.75
N ASP A 619 -44.63 -5.10 -15.09
CA ASP A 619 -45.32 -3.93 -15.63
C ASP A 619 -44.49 -2.64 -15.65
N ILE A 620 -43.29 -2.63 -15.06
CA ILE A 620 -42.42 -1.46 -15.02
C ILE A 620 -41.91 -1.11 -16.43
N ASP A 621 -42.06 0.16 -16.84
CA ASP A 621 -41.50 0.69 -18.10
C ASP A 621 -39.95 0.66 -18.06
N PRO A 622 -39.26 0.13 -19.11
CA PRO A 622 -37.80 0.03 -19.13
C PRO A 622 -37.07 1.36 -19.01
N ARG A 623 -37.64 2.45 -19.56
CA ARG A 623 -37.05 3.79 -19.50
C ARG A 623 -37.13 4.36 -18.09
N VAL A 624 -38.23 4.06 -17.41
CA VAL A 624 -38.43 4.43 -16.00
C VAL A 624 -37.47 3.63 -15.12
N LEU A 625 -37.36 2.33 -15.35
CA LEU A 625 -36.39 1.49 -14.63
C LEU A 625 -34.96 1.96 -14.83
N LEU A 626 -34.56 2.23 -16.08
CA LEU A 626 -33.22 2.73 -16.40
C LEU A 626 -32.87 4.00 -15.61
N ARG A 627 -33.78 4.98 -15.59
CA ARG A 627 -33.59 6.23 -14.86
C ARG A 627 -33.60 6.00 -13.34
N ALA A 628 -34.49 5.15 -12.84
CA ALA A 628 -34.54 4.82 -11.42
C ALA A 628 -33.26 4.11 -10.96
N MET A 629 -32.67 3.25 -11.80
CA MET A 629 -31.42 2.55 -11.51
C MET A 629 -30.21 3.48 -11.44
N THR A 630 -30.20 4.58 -12.18
CA THR A 630 -29.12 5.60 -12.10
C THR A 630 -29.31 6.57 -10.94
N ASP A 631 -30.56 6.87 -10.58
CA ASP A 631 -30.89 7.93 -9.62
C ASP A 631 -31.31 7.35 -8.25
N GLU A 632 -32.52 6.79 -8.15
CA GLU A 632 -33.15 6.38 -6.87
C GLU A 632 -32.53 5.09 -6.29
N TYR A 633 -32.16 4.17 -7.17
CA TYR A 633 -31.63 2.85 -6.85
C TYR A 633 -30.16 2.70 -7.29
N SER A 634 -29.41 3.81 -7.33
CA SER A 634 -27.98 3.82 -7.69
C SER A 634 -27.12 2.89 -6.82
N ASP A 635 -27.58 2.66 -5.59
CA ASP A 635 -26.88 1.90 -4.54
C ASP A 635 -27.55 0.54 -4.25
N ALA A 636 -28.48 0.08 -5.09
CA ALA A 636 -29.10 -1.23 -4.92
C ALA A 636 -28.08 -2.35 -5.15
N SER A 637 -27.85 -3.14 -4.10
CA SER A 637 -26.88 -4.27 -4.08
C SER A 637 -27.47 -5.58 -4.58
N TRP A 638 -28.82 -5.72 -4.57
CA TRP A 638 -29.48 -6.88 -5.15
C TRP A 638 -30.89 -6.59 -5.65
N ALA A 639 -31.33 -7.34 -6.65
CA ALA A 639 -32.64 -7.22 -7.28
C ALA A 639 -33.34 -8.58 -7.42
N VAL A 640 -34.67 -8.55 -7.38
CA VAL A 640 -35.54 -9.71 -7.63
C VAL A 640 -36.37 -9.41 -8.86
N LEU A 641 -36.32 -10.29 -9.85
CA LEU A 641 -37.00 -10.11 -11.12
C LEU A 641 -38.28 -10.95 -11.19
N HIS A 642 -39.37 -10.31 -11.59
CA HIS A 642 -40.64 -10.96 -11.88
C HIS A 642 -41.07 -10.71 -13.33
N GLY A 643 -41.86 -11.64 -13.86
CA GLY A 643 -42.46 -11.55 -15.20
C GLY A 643 -42.11 -12.74 -16.10
N GLY A 644 -42.70 -12.74 -17.30
CA GLY A 644 -42.45 -13.77 -18.32
C GLY A 644 -41.02 -13.76 -18.89
N PRO A 645 -40.64 -14.80 -19.65
CA PRO A 645 -39.26 -15.05 -20.07
C PRO A 645 -38.65 -13.91 -20.90
N GLU A 646 -39.34 -13.42 -21.93
CA GLU A 646 -38.82 -12.34 -22.80
C GLU A 646 -38.52 -11.06 -22.01
N ARG A 647 -39.41 -10.71 -21.07
CA ARG A 647 -39.25 -9.51 -20.25
C ARG A 647 -38.14 -9.68 -19.23
N ARG A 648 -38.07 -10.85 -18.60
CA ARG A 648 -37.07 -11.21 -17.60
C ARG A 648 -35.67 -11.19 -18.17
N GLU A 649 -35.46 -11.75 -19.37
CA GLU A 649 -34.16 -11.74 -20.06
C GLU A 649 -33.67 -10.30 -20.28
N TYR A 650 -34.56 -9.42 -20.78
CA TYR A 650 -34.24 -8.01 -20.99
C TYR A 650 -33.89 -7.28 -19.68
N VAL A 651 -34.69 -7.47 -18.62
CA VAL A 651 -34.48 -6.81 -17.32
C VAL A 651 -33.22 -7.35 -16.63
N LEU A 652 -32.96 -8.66 -16.73
CA LEU A 652 -31.73 -9.28 -16.24
C LEU A 652 -30.51 -8.66 -16.92
N ALA A 653 -30.54 -8.54 -18.25
CA ALA A 653 -29.48 -7.90 -19.00
C ALA A 653 -29.26 -6.44 -18.55
N LEU A 654 -30.33 -5.69 -18.27
CA LEU A 654 -30.26 -4.32 -17.78
C LEU A 654 -29.64 -4.23 -16.38
N CYS A 655 -30.05 -5.11 -15.46
CA CYS A 655 -29.50 -5.18 -14.11
C CYS A 655 -27.98 -5.41 -14.14
N LEU A 656 -27.55 -6.39 -14.92
CA LEU A 656 -26.15 -6.78 -15.04
C LEU A 656 -25.30 -5.72 -15.77
N PHE A 657 -25.86 -5.07 -16.79
CA PHE A 657 -25.25 -3.93 -17.49
C PHE A 657 -24.93 -2.79 -16.53
N HIS A 658 -25.83 -2.48 -15.59
CA HIS A 658 -25.63 -1.43 -14.58
C HIS A 658 -24.87 -1.89 -13.32
N GLY A 659 -24.28 -3.08 -13.37
CA GLY A 659 -23.46 -3.64 -12.30
C GLY A 659 -24.25 -4.02 -11.06
N VAL A 660 -25.54 -4.38 -11.15
CA VAL A 660 -26.25 -4.95 -9.98
C VAL A 660 -25.57 -6.27 -9.60
N PRO A 661 -24.99 -6.39 -8.40
CA PRO A 661 -24.14 -7.54 -8.06
C PRO A 661 -24.90 -8.86 -7.90
N VAL A 662 -26.12 -8.80 -7.36
CA VAL A 662 -26.94 -9.99 -7.09
C VAL A 662 -28.30 -9.84 -7.75
N VAL A 663 -28.68 -10.82 -8.56
CA VAL A 663 -29.98 -10.82 -9.26
C VAL A 663 -30.62 -12.19 -9.09
N LEU A 664 -31.83 -12.24 -8.54
CA LEU A 664 -32.62 -13.45 -8.32
C LEU A 664 -33.84 -13.48 -9.24
N TRP A 665 -34.12 -14.61 -9.88
CA TRP A 665 -35.32 -14.80 -10.69
C TRP A 665 -35.83 -16.25 -10.67
N ASP A 666 -37.09 -16.45 -11.05
CA ASP A 666 -37.65 -17.79 -11.31
C ASP A 666 -37.52 -18.11 -12.80
N ARG A 667 -36.72 -19.11 -13.15
CA ARG A 667 -36.48 -19.53 -14.54
C ARG A 667 -37.73 -20.09 -15.22
N GLU A 668 -38.67 -20.65 -14.45
CA GLU A 668 -39.95 -21.21 -14.92
C GLU A 668 -41.13 -20.22 -14.79
N ALA A 669 -40.86 -18.95 -14.46
CA ALA A 669 -41.91 -17.93 -14.47
C ALA A 669 -42.36 -17.65 -15.92
N ALA A 670 -43.65 -17.88 -16.20
CA ALA A 670 -44.27 -17.61 -17.49
C ALA A 670 -45.06 -16.28 -17.49
N HIS A 671 -45.57 -15.86 -16.33
CA HIS A 671 -46.49 -14.72 -16.17
C HIS A 671 -46.25 -13.97 -14.86
N ALA A 672 -46.68 -12.70 -14.77
CA ALA A 672 -46.60 -11.86 -13.57
C ALA A 672 -47.10 -12.53 -12.29
N GLU A 673 -48.15 -13.36 -12.38
CA GLU A 673 -48.74 -14.05 -11.24
C GLU A 673 -47.77 -15.05 -10.57
N HIS A 674 -46.73 -15.48 -11.28
CA HIS A 674 -45.68 -16.33 -10.72
C HIS A 674 -44.72 -15.56 -9.79
N ALA A 675 -44.83 -14.22 -9.70
CA ALA A 675 -43.99 -13.40 -8.84
C ALA A 675 -43.95 -13.87 -7.38
N GLN A 676 -45.13 -14.25 -6.86
CA GLN A 676 -45.32 -14.66 -5.47
C GLN A 676 -44.56 -15.94 -5.10
N ARG A 677 -44.11 -16.73 -6.09
CA ARG A 677 -43.40 -17.99 -5.85
C ARG A 677 -42.03 -17.79 -5.18
N LEU A 678 -41.45 -16.59 -5.27
CA LEU A 678 -40.17 -16.24 -4.63
C LEU A 678 -40.34 -15.50 -3.30
N ASP A 679 -41.57 -15.15 -2.89
CA ASP A 679 -41.81 -14.35 -1.68
C ASP A 679 -41.24 -15.04 -0.41
N ASP A 680 -41.28 -16.37 -0.36
CA ASP A 680 -40.72 -17.19 0.72
C ASP A 680 -39.19 -17.07 0.86
N ILE A 681 -38.49 -16.71 -0.22
CA ILE A 681 -37.04 -16.48 -0.22
C ILE A 681 -36.74 -15.02 0.15
N VAL A 682 -37.56 -14.10 -0.35
CA VAL A 682 -37.28 -12.65 -0.34
C VAL A 682 -37.78 -11.98 0.94
N GLY A 683 -38.78 -12.57 1.61
CA GLY A 683 -39.40 -12.05 2.82
C GLY A 683 -38.49 -12.00 4.05
N GLY A 684 -37.68 -10.94 4.17
CA GLY A 684 -36.91 -10.63 5.38
C GLY A 684 -35.53 -11.28 5.48
N VAL A 685 -35.06 -11.92 4.41
CA VAL A 685 -33.72 -12.53 4.36
C VAL A 685 -32.65 -11.46 4.13
N ALA A 686 -31.61 -11.46 4.96
CA ALA A 686 -30.44 -10.62 4.74
C ALA A 686 -29.67 -11.14 3.51
N LEU A 687 -29.08 -10.23 2.72
CA LEU A 687 -28.32 -10.60 1.51
C LEU A 687 -27.29 -11.72 1.76
N SER A 688 -26.64 -11.72 2.93
CA SER A 688 -25.65 -12.74 3.33
C SER A 688 -26.21 -14.15 3.55
N ASP A 689 -27.53 -14.28 3.73
CA ASP A 689 -28.21 -15.55 4.00
C ASP A 689 -29.05 -16.02 2.80
N LEU A 690 -29.17 -15.17 1.77
CA LEU A 690 -29.88 -15.47 0.52
C LEU A 690 -29.45 -16.79 -0.14
N PRO A 691 -28.15 -17.13 -0.24
CA PRO A 691 -27.76 -18.37 -0.91
C PRO A 691 -28.21 -19.64 -0.20
N GLU A 692 -28.19 -19.62 1.14
CA GLU A 692 -28.72 -20.72 1.93
C GLU A 692 -30.24 -20.80 1.80
N ALA A 693 -30.94 -19.67 1.82
CA ALA A 693 -32.38 -19.62 1.58
C ALA A 693 -32.78 -20.20 0.21
N VAL A 694 -32.00 -19.90 -0.84
CA VAL A 694 -32.20 -20.47 -2.19
C VAL A 694 -31.92 -21.98 -2.20
N ARG A 695 -30.85 -22.44 -1.55
CA ARG A 695 -30.53 -23.87 -1.42
C ARG A 695 -31.65 -24.64 -0.71
N SER A 696 -32.10 -24.16 0.45
CA SER A 696 -33.21 -24.78 1.20
C SER A 696 -34.50 -24.78 0.41
N PHE A 697 -34.81 -23.71 -0.32
CA PHE A 697 -35.98 -23.68 -1.20
C PHE A 697 -35.90 -24.75 -2.30
N ARG A 698 -34.72 -24.92 -2.92
CA ARG A 698 -34.51 -25.97 -3.94
C ARG A 698 -34.65 -27.36 -3.33
N GLU A 699 -34.10 -27.59 -2.14
CA GLU A 699 -34.25 -28.83 -1.38
C GLU A 699 -35.73 -29.19 -1.16
N ASP A 700 -36.55 -28.23 -0.73
CA ASP A 700 -37.99 -28.41 -0.56
C ASP A 700 -38.73 -28.73 -1.87
N VAL A 701 -38.28 -28.16 -3.00
CA VAL A 701 -38.88 -28.38 -4.33
C VAL A 701 -38.50 -29.74 -4.92
N TYR A 702 -37.26 -30.20 -4.70
CA TYR A 702 -36.78 -31.45 -5.29
C TYR A 702 -37.02 -32.68 -4.41
N TYR A 703 -36.96 -32.54 -3.08
CA TYR A 703 -37.10 -33.66 -2.14
C TYR A 703 -38.25 -33.49 -1.13
N GLY A 704 -38.74 -32.26 -0.96
CA GLY A 704 -39.82 -31.94 -0.02
C GLY A 704 -41.22 -32.06 -0.61
N ALA A 705 -42.22 -31.63 0.16
CA ALA A 705 -43.63 -31.69 -0.22
C ALA A 705 -44.10 -30.47 -1.05
N ARG A 706 -43.20 -29.57 -1.45
CA ARG A 706 -43.55 -28.31 -2.10
C ARG A 706 -43.95 -28.57 -3.55
N THR A 707 -45.22 -28.33 -3.88
CA THR A 707 -45.77 -28.56 -5.23
C THR A 707 -45.54 -27.39 -6.21
N VAL A 708 -44.84 -26.34 -5.77
CA VAL A 708 -44.61 -25.12 -6.57
C VAL A 708 -43.53 -25.39 -7.63
N ALA A 709 -43.84 -25.11 -8.89
CA ALA A 709 -42.95 -25.34 -10.03
C ALA A 709 -41.83 -24.28 -10.20
N ALA A 710 -41.50 -23.51 -9.17
CA ALA A 710 -40.46 -22.47 -9.27
C ALA A 710 -39.06 -23.07 -9.40
N ARG A 711 -38.21 -22.40 -10.17
CA ARG A 711 -36.78 -22.71 -10.34
C ARG A 711 -35.96 -21.45 -10.08
N PRO A 712 -35.69 -21.11 -8.80
CA PRO A 712 -34.92 -19.92 -8.48
C PRO A 712 -33.50 -20.05 -9.02
N ALA A 713 -33.10 -19.08 -9.84
CA ALA A 713 -31.75 -18.89 -10.35
C ALA A 713 -31.20 -17.55 -9.84
N MET A 714 -29.89 -17.51 -9.60
CA MET A 714 -29.25 -16.36 -8.96
C MET A 714 -27.89 -16.09 -9.60
N VAL A 715 -27.66 -14.84 -9.99
CA VAL A 715 -26.32 -14.31 -10.20
C VAL A 715 -25.80 -13.76 -8.88
N TRP A 716 -24.56 -14.09 -8.53
CA TRP A 716 -23.85 -13.58 -7.35
C TRP A 716 -22.44 -13.16 -7.75
N ASP A 717 -22.25 -11.89 -8.09
CA ASP A 717 -20.97 -11.39 -8.55
C ASP A 717 -20.30 -10.50 -7.49
N ASP A 718 -19.40 -11.10 -6.70
CA ASP A 718 -18.65 -10.42 -5.65
C ASP A 718 -17.30 -9.89 -6.18
N PRO A 719 -17.07 -8.56 -6.14
CA PRO A 719 -15.83 -7.93 -6.64
C PRO A 719 -14.60 -8.30 -5.80
N GLY A 720 -14.77 -8.67 -4.53
CA GLY A 720 -13.69 -9.11 -3.64
C GLY A 720 -13.17 -10.51 -3.98
N MET A 721 -13.82 -11.22 -4.90
CA MET A 721 -13.53 -12.60 -5.22
C MET A 721 -13.15 -12.77 -6.69
N ALA A 722 -11.87 -12.57 -6.99
CA ALA A 722 -11.32 -12.71 -8.34
C ALA A 722 -11.56 -14.11 -8.92
N LEU A 723 -11.95 -14.16 -10.19
CA LEU A 723 -12.11 -15.40 -10.93
C LEU A 723 -10.75 -15.95 -11.37
N PRO A 724 -10.53 -17.27 -11.36
CA PRO A 724 -9.37 -17.88 -11.99
C PRO A 724 -9.29 -17.48 -13.47
N THR A 725 -8.08 -17.28 -13.98
CA THR A 725 -7.84 -17.06 -15.41
C THR A 725 -8.01 -18.40 -16.12
N PRO A 726 -8.89 -18.50 -17.14
CA PRO A 726 -8.95 -19.70 -17.95
C PRO A 726 -7.58 -19.93 -18.65
N PRO A 727 -7.19 -21.20 -18.88
CA PRO A 727 -5.96 -21.50 -19.61
C PRO A 727 -5.98 -20.86 -21.00
N ASP A 728 -4.88 -20.17 -21.34
CA ASP A 728 -4.71 -19.49 -22.62
C ASP A 728 -4.46 -20.55 -23.72
N TYR A 729 -5.46 -20.79 -24.57
CA TYR A 729 -5.32 -21.58 -25.80
C TYR A 729 -5.28 -20.67 -27.04
N GLY A 730 -4.75 -19.46 -26.87
CA GLY A 730 -4.56 -18.46 -27.91
C GLY A 730 -3.22 -18.55 -28.65
N ASP A 731 -2.59 -19.73 -28.73
CA ASP A 731 -1.63 -20.04 -29.80
C ASP A 731 -1.63 -21.56 -30.03
N PRO A 732 -1.81 -22.07 -31.27
CA PRO A 732 -1.49 -23.46 -31.54
C PRO A 732 -0.01 -23.65 -31.16
N PRO A 733 0.37 -24.72 -30.44
CA PRO A 733 1.75 -24.93 -30.07
C PRO A 733 2.57 -24.89 -31.36
N ASP A 734 3.42 -23.86 -31.45
CA ASP A 734 4.32 -23.66 -32.57
C ASP A 734 4.91 -25.01 -32.94
N ALA A 735 4.70 -25.39 -34.19
CA ALA A 735 5.18 -26.61 -34.78
C ALA A 735 6.60 -26.87 -34.29
N LEU A 736 6.75 -27.94 -33.48
CA LEU A 736 8.00 -28.59 -33.09
C LEU A 736 9.22 -27.87 -33.65
N THR A 737 9.69 -26.83 -32.97
CA THR A 737 10.97 -26.24 -33.32
C THR A 737 11.99 -27.35 -33.19
N ASN A 738 12.84 -27.44 -34.21
CA ASN A 738 13.78 -28.52 -34.53
C ASN A 738 14.91 -28.73 -33.49
N SER A 739 14.64 -28.52 -32.20
CA SER A 739 15.60 -28.60 -31.10
C SER A 739 15.55 -29.95 -30.37
N GLY A 740 14.54 -30.80 -30.64
CA GLY A 740 14.38 -32.12 -29.99
C GLY A 740 14.98 -33.33 -30.74
N ARG A 741 15.55 -33.16 -31.95
CA ARG A 741 16.08 -34.27 -32.77
C ARG A 741 17.60 -34.51 -32.66
N MET A 742 18.31 -33.82 -31.77
CA MET A 742 19.75 -34.04 -31.53
C MET A 742 20.09 -34.55 -30.12
N ALA A 743 19.15 -35.19 -29.42
CA ALA A 743 19.42 -35.92 -28.17
C ALA A 743 19.07 -37.41 -28.25
N ALA A 744 19.02 -37.97 -29.46
CA ALA A 744 18.99 -39.40 -29.72
C ALA A 744 19.86 -39.70 -30.95
N ARG A 745 21.17 -39.57 -30.76
CA ARG A 745 22.21 -40.27 -31.52
C ARG A 745 23.31 -40.69 -30.58
#